data_AF-A0A7X7EWW4-F1
#
_entry.id   AF-A0A7X7EWW4-F1
#
_cell.length_a   1.000
_cell.length_b   1.000
_cell.length_c   1.000
_cell.angle_alpha   90.00
_cell.angle_beta   90.00
_cell.angle_gamma   90.00
#
_symmetry.space_group_name_H-M   'P 1'
#
loop_
_entity.id
_entity.type
_entity.pdbx_description
1 polymer ?
#
loop_
_entity_poly.entity_id
_entity_poly.type
_entity_poly.pdbx_seq_one_letter_code
_entity_poly.pdbx_strand_id
1 'polypeptide(L)'
;AWEHEFRAFVEIASGDRFGLKVKLPAGNVASRVLPVQIHELKPEDRSLVEEALGGFLRSIEFVYSEPGVNRPLKPEDSADKNLHRISYRNQINKVANSVDEVITGLVRANASQSADQPSGSDSSSGIAEERQAGTKMSGTGRKRLAIASGSLIIILALISFYLFSGGTTLPFSKRDWVLITDFENHTGNPVFDKSLYTAFSISAGQSRYANVFSRSRMIEVMSRMKIADKTYIDENTGREIARREGISLLIVPGISKAGNQYAITAKIIETRTGNPLKSEILYAGTDEEILPVIDRLSQKIRKDLGESRYDISQQDKPLTRVTTSSLPALQQYSLGYESHLFSDFSKAREYYQNALMIDTGFVAAKASLGNILIQKFNDTTGRGLMRQAVRDAGNLTDRERYSILAFYAENIERDYNRAIANMEILKKMYPDDPVVRNNLGWYHQQNGQYGLALPEYKQAVRLNPHMTLTYSGILWIYGEYIGNADSAYVWAERMIKDNPDNAWGYFYMGSAWLFRDSTEKSIQCYQKAMELSPGLMINRYRLAHTFMNTGKYDEAIKVLEKILISNPEEYSAYYNLGCCHEALGDQQAARAWFLKFRESTEELWLKNYPDHYATYTSLASVAARLGEMELSRQLLNKAVELDSTQYFSFAEVLCVQDNIPEALDYIELALEHGFRNLYNLKANPDLSVLRFDIRLQNLLDKYFMPE
;
A
#
# COMPACT_ATOMS: atom_id res chain seq x y z
N ALA A 1 -25.76 16.54 9.16
CA ALA A 1 -25.95 15.76 7.93
C ALA A 1 -26.95 14.62 8.10
N TRP A 2 -26.62 13.48 8.73
CA TRP A 2 -27.55 12.32 8.79
C TRP A 2 -28.91 12.64 9.45
N GLU A 3 -28.90 13.06 10.73
CA GLU A 3 -30.13 13.35 11.47
C GLU A 3 -30.86 14.61 10.98
N HIS A 4 -30.11 15.61 10.50
CA HIS A 4 -30.67 16.94 10.22
C HIS A 4 -30.94 17.24 8.75
N GLU A 5 -30.37 16.48 7.81
CA GLU A 5 -30.56 16.68 6.37
C GLU A 5 -31.13 15.43 5.71
N PHE A 6 -30.51 14.26 5.92
CA PHE A 6 -30.96 13.02 5.29
C PHE A 6 -32.27 12.50 5.89
N ARG A 7 -32.35 12.33 7.22
CA ARG A 7 -33.61 11.92 7.89
C ARG A 7 -34.71 12.95 7.68
N ALA A 8 -34.39 14.23 7.75
CA ALA A 8 -35.33 15.30 7.43
C ALA A 8 -35.83 15.20 5.98
N PHE A 9 -34.95 14.93 5.01
CA PHE A 9 -35.36 14.69 3.62
C PHE A 9 -36.22 13.44 3.46
N VAL A 10 -35.87 12.33 4.13
CA VAL A 10 -36.65 11.09 4.09
C VAL A 10 -38.03 11.30 4.72
N GLU A 11 -38.14 11.99 5.85
CA GLU A 11 -39.43 12.35 6.46
C GLU A 11 -40.25 13.27 5.56
N ILE A 12 -39.64 14.31 5.00
CA ILE A 12 -40.30 15.22 4.05
C ILE A 12 -40.77 14.45 2.82
N ALA A 13 -39.92 13.61 2.21
CA ALA A 13 -40.26 12.84 1.02
C ALA A 13 -41.28 11.74 1.31
N SER A 14 -41.26 11.15 2.51
CA SER A 14 -42.24 10.15 2.94
C SER A 14 -43.60 10.76 3.26
N GLY A 15 -43.62 11.99 3.77
CA GLY A 15 -44.82 12.73 4.13
C GLY A 15 -45.38 13.61 3.01
N ASP A 16 -44.63 13.86 1.93
CA ASP A 16 -45.14 14.58 0.79
C ASP A 16 -46.12 13.73 -0.05
N ARG A 17 -46.85 14.41 -0.93
CA ARG A 17 -47.90 13.81 -1.76
C ARG A 17 -47.45 12.68 -2.70
N PHE A 18 -46.14 12.53 -2.93
CA PHE A 18 -45.59 11.50 -3.81
C PHE A 18 -45.07 10.29 -3.03
N GLY A 19 -44.80 10.44 -1.73
CA GLY A 19 -44.18 9.42 -0.90
C GLY A 19 -42.72 9.13 -1.28
N LEU A 20 -42.01 8.36 -0.47
CA LEU A 20 -40.59 8.02 -0.69
C LEU A 20 -40.39 7.09 -1.89
N LYS A 21 -41.38 6.24 -2.16
CA LYS A 21 -41.35 5.21 -3.22
C LYS A 21 -42.31 5.61 -4.33
N VAL A 22 -41.82 5.67 -5.57
CA VAL A 22 -42.57 6.06 -6.76
C VAL A 22 -42.73 4.86 -7.68
N LYS A 23 -43.94 4.67 -8.19
CA LYS A 23 -44.23 3.64 -9.19
C LYS A 23 -43.78 4.11 -10.57
N LEU A 24 -42.91 3.34 -11.20
CA LEU A 24 -42.36 3.60 -12.52
C LEU A 24 -43.34 3.19 -13.63
N PRO A 25 -43.17 3.70 -14.87
CA PRO A 25 -44.05 3.41 -16.00
C PRO A 25 -44.24 1.92 -16.33
N ALA A 26 -43.24 1.08 -16.02
CA ALA A 26 -43.28 -0.38 -16.26
C ALA A 26 -43.90 -1.18 -15.09
N GLY A 27 -44.41 -0.51 -14.05
CA GLY A 27 -45.04 -1.15 -12.88
C GLY A 27 -44.10 -1.42 -11.70
N ASN A 28 -42.78 -1.28 -11.90
CA ASN A 28 -41.77 -1.35 -10.84
C ASN A 28 -41.91 -0.19 -9.84
N VAL A 29 -41.33 -0.33 -8.65
CA VAL A 29 -41.33 0.72 -7.62
C VAL A 29 -39.89 1.11 -7.30
N ALA A 30 -39.57 2.40 -7.38
CA ALA A 30 -38.24 2.94 -7.12
C ALA A 30 -38.25 3.96 -5.98
N SER A 31 -37.16 4.06 -5.24
CA SER A 31 -36.98 5.11 -4.23
C SER A 31 -36.66 6.44 -4.90
N ARG A 32 -37.18 7.53 -4.34
CA ARG A 32 -36.80 8.92 -4.73
C ARG A 32 -35.44 9.33 -4.19
N VAL A 33 -34.86 8.53 -3.31
CA VAL A 33 -33.45 8.62 -2.93
C VAL A 33 -32.68 7.70 -3.86
N LEU A 34 -31.87 8.28 -4.76
CA LEU A 34 -30.96 7.52 -5.62
C LEU A 34 -29.60 7.41 -4.91
N PRO A 35 -29.23 6.24 -4.36
CA PRO A 35 -27.90 6.06 -3.80
C PRO A 35 -26.87 6.02 -4.93
N VAL A 36 -26.21 7.15 -5.16
CA VAL A 36 -24.92 7.16 -5.85
C VAL A 36 -23.92 6.65 -4.83
N GLN A 37 -23.28 5.50 -5.08
CA GLN A 37 -22.31 4.97 -4.13
C GLN A 37 -21.14 5.94 -4.00
N ILE A 38 -21.06 6.56 -2.83
CA ILE A 38 -19.80 7.09 -2.31
C ILE A 38 -19.10 5.87 -1.69
N HIS A 39 -17.92 5.53 -2.18
CA HIS A 39 -17.14 4.45 -1.56
C HIS A 39 -16.90 4.79 -0.06
N GLU A 40 -16.92 3.76 0.80
CA GLU A 40 -16.56 3.86 2.24
C GLU A 40 -17.63 4.42 3.21
N LEU A 41 -18.92 4.11 3.02
CA LEU A 41 -19.90 4.21 4.11
C LEU A 41 -19.50 3.24 5.24
N LYS A 42 -19.42 3.74 6.48
CA LYS A 42 -19.19 2.87 7.64
C LYS A 42 -20.35 1.86 7.76
N PRO A 43 -20.12 0.64 8.25
CA PRO A 43 -21.18 -0.36 8.40
C PRO A 43 -22.39 0.15 9.22
N GLU A 44 -22.13 0.99 10.22
CA GLU A 44 -23.19 1.60 11.05
C GLU A 44 -23.99 2.62 10.24
N ASP A 45 -23.31 3.43 9.42
CA ASP A 45 -23.96 4.40 8.53
C ASP A 45 -24.79 3.68 7.45
N ARG A 46 -24.26 2.59 6.87
CA ARG A 46 -25.00 1.75 5.91
C ARG A 46 -26.27 1.17 6.54
N SER A 47 -26.16 0.61 7.73
CA SER A 47 -27.29 0.02 8.45
C SER A 47 -28.35 1.08 8.77
N LEU A 48 -27.92 2.27 9.19
CA LEU A 48 -28.81 3.42 9.41
C LEU A 48 -29.52 3.84 8.12
N VAL A 49 -28.83 3.82 6.97
CA VAL A 49 -29.43 4.14 5.67
C VAL A 49 -30.48 3.11 5.27
N GLU A 50 -30.13 1.83 5.36
CA GLU A 50 -31.03 0.73 4.98
C GLU A 50 -32.25 0.68 5.90
N GLU A 51 -32.08 0.95 7.20
CA GLU A 51 -33.16 1.11 8.17
C GLU A 51 -34.07 2.30 7.82
N ALA A 52 -33.49 3.47 7.53
CA ALA A 52 -34.25 4.67 7.17
C ALA A 52 -34.99 4.54 5.82
N LEU A 53 -34.47 3.77 4.88
CA LEU A 53 -35.09 3.52 3.58
C LEU A 53 -36.06 2.32 3.58
N GLY A 54 -36.07 1.52 4.65
CA GLY A 54 -36.92 0.34 4.77
C GLY A 54 -36.61 -0.73 3.72
N GLY A 55 -35.32 -1.00 3.46
CA GLY A 55 -34.84 -2.00 2.49
C GLY A 55 -33.33 -1.92 2.22
N PHE A 56 -32.79 -2.91 1.49
CA PHE A 56 -31.36 -3.00 1.17
C PHE A 56 -30.91 -1.96 0.15
N LEU A 57 -29.70 -1.42 0.33
CA LEU A 57 -29.13 -0.43 -0.56
C LEU A 57 -28.53 -1.12 -1.80
N ARG A 58 -29.22 -1.05 -2.94
CA ARG A 58 -28.64 -1.43 -4.24
C ARG A 58 -28.05 -0.18 -4.90
N SER A 59 -26.73 -0.12 -4.99
CA SER A 59 -26.04 0.97 -5.68
C SER A 59 -25.91 0.72 -7.18
N ILE A 60 -25.76 1.81 -7.93
CA ILE A 60 -25.23 1.77 -9.30
C ILE A 60 -23.70 1.91 -9.19
N GLU A 61 -22.97 0.87 -9.58
CA GLU A 61 -21.50 0.92 -9.63
C GLU A 61 -21.01 1.82 -10.77
N PHE A 62 -20.04 2.70 -10.46
CA PHE A 62 -19.33 3.49 -11.46
C PHE A 62 -17.92 2.93 -11.68
N VAL A 63 -17.57 2.67 -12.94
CA VAL A 63 -16.19 2.48 -13.37
C VAL A 63 -15.78 3.74 -14.13
N TYR A 64 -14.90 4.56 -13.53
CA TYR A 64 -14.41 5.78 -14.15
C TYR A 64 -13.35 5.48 -15.24
N SER A 65 -13.31 6.35 -16.25
CA SER A 65 -12.61 6.14 -17.53
C SER A 65 -11.11 6.35 -17.55
N GLU A 66 -10.51 6.90 -16.51
CA GLU A 66 -9.07 7.01 -16.27
C GLU A 66 -8.88 7.79 -14.95
N PRO A 67 -7.72 7.69 -14.28
CA PRO A 67 -7.44 8.54 -13.12
C PRO A 67 -7.38 10.02 -13.54
N GLY A 68 -8.27 10.87 -12.99
CA GLY A 68 -8.06 12.32 -12.96
C GLY A 68 -8.80 13.19 -14.00
N VAL A 69 -9.74 12.67 -14.80
CA VAL A 69 -10.56 13.54 -15.67
C VAL A 69 -11.86 13.92 -14.97
N ASN A 70 -11.94 15.16 -14.49
CA ASN A 70 -13.14 15.76 -13.90
C ASN A 70 -13.75 16.80 -14.87
N ARG A 71 -14.10 16.36 -16.09
CA ARG A 71 -14.78 17.22 -17.10
C ARG A 71 -15.68 16.43 -18.05
N PRO A 72 -16.70 17.07 -18.67
CA PRO A 72 -17.47 16.48 -19.76
C PRO A 72 -16.59 16.06 -20.95
N LEU A 73 -17.01 15.01 -21.65
CA LEU A 73 -16.37 14.53 -22.89
C LEU A 73 -16.49 15.56 -24.01
N LYS A 74 -15.45 15.65 -24.84
CA LYS A 74 -15.39 16.47 -26.06
C LYS A 74 -15.51 15.58 -27.30
N PRO A 75 -15.90 16.15 -28.47
CA PRO A 75 -16.04 15.39 -29.73
C PRO A 75 -14.76 14.70 -30.24
N GLU A 76 -13.61 15.10 -29.72
CA GLU A 76 -12.27 14.64 -30.07
C GLU A 76 -11.77 13.45 -29.21
N ASP A 77 -12.54 13.06 -28.19
CA ASP A 77 -12.23 11.91 -27.33
C ASP A 77 -12.58 10.58 -28.07
N SER A 78 -11.58 9.71 -28.25
CA SER A 78 -11.66 8.51 -29.12
C SER A 78 -12.25 7.28 -28.43
N ALA A 79 -13.26 6.65 -29.05
CA ALA A 79 -13.94 5.44 -28.57
C ALA A 79 -13.04 4.19 -28.51
N ASP A 80 -11.99 4.15 -29.33
CA ASP A 80 -11.08 3.01 -29.47
C ASP A 80 -10.00 2.94 -28.38
N LYS A 81 -9.86 4.00 -27.56
CA LYS A 81 -8.93 4.05 -26.43
C LYS A 81 -9.47 3.42 -25.15
N ASN A 82 -10.71 2.93 -25.17
CA ASN A 82 -11.29 2.19 -24.05
C ASN A 82 -10.75 0.76 -24.00
N LEU A 83 -10.06 0.42 -22.91
CA LEU A 83 -9.45 -0.90 -22.65
C LEU A 83 -10.43 -2.09 -22.79
N HIS A 84 -11.75 -1.86 -22.68
CA HIS A 84 -12.79 -2.91 -22.77
C HIS A 84 -13.90 -2.62 -23.81
N ARG A 85 -13.77 -1.58 -24.65
CA ARG A 85 -14.79 -1.18 -25.66
C ARG A 85 -16.22 -0.95 -25.10
N ILE A 86 -16.34 -0.57 -23.83
CA ILE A 86 -17.64 -0.30 -23.19
C ILE A 86 -18.11 1.12 -23.54
N SER A 87 -19.33 1.27 -24.05
CA SER A 87 -19.86 2.58 -24.46
C SER A 87 -20.29 3.43 -23.25
N TYR A 88 -19.50 4.46 -22.90
CA TYR A 88 -19.79 5.43 -21.82
C TYR A 88 -21.15 6.12 -21.95
N ARG A 89 -21.67 6.24 -23.18
CA ARG A 89 -23.00 6.78 -23.45
C ARG A 89 -24.08 6.00 -22.70
N ASN A 90 -23.91 4.70 -22.47
CA ASN A 90 -24.92 3.87 -21.81
C ASN A 90 -25.00 4.07 -20.29
N GLN A 91 -23.94 4.49 -19.60
CA GLN A 91 -23.97 4.64 -18.14
C GLN A 91 -24.52 6.01 -17.70
N ILE A 92 -24.11 7.09 -18.39
CA ILE A 92 -24.72 8.41 -18.21
C ILE A 92 -26.17 8.40 -18.69
N ASN A 93 -26.47 7.73 -19.82
CA ASN A 93 -27.86 7.54 -20.24
C ASN A 93 -28.64 6.69 -19.24
N LYS A 94 -28.06 5.67 -18.58
CA LYS A 94 -28.77 4.91 -17.54
C LYS A 94 -29.11 5.78 -16.33
N VAL A 95 -28.20 6.63 -15.85
CA VAL A 95 -28.49 7.56 -14.75
C VAL A 95 -29.52 8.61 -15.18
N ALA A 96 -29.34 9.20 -16.36
CA ALA A 96 -30.28 10.17 -16.92
C ALA A 96 -31.67 9.53 -17.14
N ASN A 97 -31.73 8.30 -17.65
CA ASN A 97 -32.98 7.55 -17.85
C ASN A 97 -33.61 7.14 -16.52
N SER A 98 -32.83 6.74 -15.50
CA SER A 98 -33.37 6.44 -14.17
C SER A 98 -33.95 7.70 -13.50
N VAL A 99 -33.26 8.84 -13.63
CA VAL A 99 -33.77 10.14 -13.17
C VAL A 99 -35.02 10.53 -13.96
N ASP A 100 -35.01 10.36 -15.29
CA ASP A 100 -36.15 10.63 -16.18
C ASP A 100 -37.35 9.72 -15.89
N GLU A 101 -37.14 8.44 -15.58
CA GLU A 101 -38.18 7.49 -15.19
C GLU A 101 -38.81 7.86 -13.85
N VAL A 102 -37.99 8.27 -12.86
CA VAL A 102 -38.48 8.75 -11.56
C VAL A 102 -39.25 10.06 -11.72
N ILE A 103 -38.73 11.02 -12.49
CA ILE A 103 -39.41 12.27 -12.80
C ILE A 103 -40.72 11.98 -13.55
N THR A 104 -40.72 11.08 -14.52
CA THR A 104 -41.92 10.69 -15.28
C THR A 104 -42.97 10.03 -14.37
N GLY A 105 -42.54 9.18 -13.42
CA GLY A 105 -43.41 8.62 -12.39
C GLY A 105 -44.04 9.70 -11.51
N LEU A 106 -43.23 10.68 -11.06
CA LEU A 106 -43.69 11.83 -10.26
C LEU A 106 -44.66 12.73 -11.05
N VAL A 107 -44.36 13.01 -12.32
CA VAL A 107 -45.19 13.83 -13.21
C VAL A 107 -46.52 13.13 -13.50
N ARG A 108 -46.53 11.81 -13.75
CA ARG A 108 -47.78 11.04 -13.91
C ARG A 108 -48.60 11.02 -12.63
N ALA A 109 -47.98 10.80 -11.47
CA ALA A 109 -48.67 10.88 -10.18
C ALA A 109 -49.30 12.27 -9.95
N ASN A 110 -48.57 13.34 -10.30
CA ASN A 110 -49.06 14.71 -10.21
C ASN A 110 -50.19 15.01 -11.22
N ALA A 111 -50.08 14.53 -12.46
CA ALA A 111 -51.11 14.71 -13.51
C ALA A 111 -52.39 13.92 -13.20
N SER A 112 -52.25 12.75 -12.56
CA SER A 112 -53.39 11.95 -12.10
C SER A 112 -54.17 12.62 -10.95
N GLN A 113 -53.52 13.51 -10.20
CA GLN A 113 -54.14 14.28 -9.11
C GLN A 113 -54.57 15.70 -9.53
N SER A 114 -53.91 16.32 -10.51
CA SER A 114 -54.26 17.66 -11.04
C SER A 114 -55.33 17.63 -12.14
N ALA A 115 -55.78 16.44 -12.53
CA ALA A 115 -57.05 16.26 -13.24
C ALA A 115 -58.28 16.44 -12.30
N ASP A 116 -58.06 16.51 -10.97
CA ASP A 116 -59.06 16.86 -9.99
C ASP A 116 -58.78 18.28 -9.40
N GLN A 117 -59.36 19.29 -10.07
CA GLN A 117 -59.74 20.64 -9.59
C GLN A 117 -58.93 21.91 -10.00
N PRO A 118 -59.62 23.07 -10.21
CA PRO A 118 -59.21 24.14 -11.12
C PRO A 118 -58.59 25.41 -10.49
N SER A 119 -58.00 26.21 -11.38
CA SER A 119 -57.17 27.42 -11.26
C SER A 119 -57.63 28.63 -10.42
N GLY A 120 -56.65 29.41 -9.90
CA GLY A 120 -56.81 30.79 -9.43
C GLY A 120 -55.47 31.55 -9.21
N SER A 121 -55.47 32.83 -9.58
CA SER A 121 -54.39 33.78 -9.96
C SER A 121 -53.58 34.57 -8.88
N ASP A 122 -52.38 35.02 -9.31
CA ASP A 122 -51.74 36.38 -9.20
C ASP A 122 -51.01 36.99 -7.96
N SER A 123 -49.73 37.37 -8.23
CA SER A 123 -49.06 38.70 -8.10
C SER A 123 -48.29 39.24 -6.84
N SER A 124 -46.97 39.45 -7.06
CA SER A 124 -46.07 40.67 -6.90
C SER A 124 -45.57 41.33 -5.58
N SER A 125 -44.22 41.54 -5.55
CA SER A 125 -43.35 42.71 -5.11
C SER A 125 -43.29 43.18 -3.63
N GLY A 126 -42.22 43.78 -3.02
CA GLY A 126 -40.84 44.18 -3.37
C GLY A 126 -40.13 45.05 -2.26
N ILE A 127 -38.77 45.15 -2.30
CA ILE A 127 -37.83 46.31 -2.08
C ILE A 127 -37.35 46.86 -0.67
N ALA A 128 -35.99 47.04 -0.58
CA ALA A 128 -35.08 48.11 -0.03
C ALA A 128 -34.40 48.13 1.36
N GLU A 129 -33.12 48.59 1.32
CA GLU A 129 -32.08 48.87 2.35
C GLU A 129 -32.01 50.35 2.82
N GLU A 130 -31.29 50.63 3.92
CA GLU A 130 -30.77 51.97 4.29
C GLU A 130 -29.39 51.93 5.02
N ARG A 131 -28.58 53.01 4.88
CA ARG A 131 -27.22 53.26 5.45
C ARG A 131 -27.25 54.32 6.57
N GLN A 132 -26.26 54.34 7.48
CA GLN A 132 -25.83 55.56 8.21
C GLN A 132 -24.30 55.64 8.51
N ALA A 133 -23.79 56.89 8.51
CA ALA A 133 -22.47 57.40 8.92
C ALA A 133 -22.44 57.71 10.45
N GLY A 134 -21.38 58.04 11.20
CA GLY A 134 -19.97 58.41 11.03
C GLY A 134 -19.57 59.36 12.19
N THR A 135 -18.31 59.43 12.67
CA THR A 135 -17.76 60.62 13.36
C THR A 135 -16.23 60.60 13.52
N LYS A 136 -15.60 61.79 13.43
CA LYS A 136 -14.15 62.09 13.54
C LYS A 136 -13.83 62.78 14.87
N MET A 137 -12.59 62.62 15.36
CA MET A 137 -11.97 63.48 16.38
C MET A 137 -10.52 63.84 16.00
N SER A 138 -10.09 65.07 16.33
CA SER A 138 -8.81 65.70 16.02
C SER A 138 -7.75 65.50 17.12
N GLY A 139 -6.47 65.74 16.79
CA GLY A 139 -5.36 65.69 17.76
C GLY A 139 -3.98 65.77 17.10
N THR A 140 -3.52 67.00 16.86
CA THR A 140 -2.18 67.35 16.40
C THR A 140 -1.13 67.05 17.48
N GLY A 141 -0.61 65.82 17.46
CA GLY A 141 0.56 65.36 18.22
C GLY A 141 1.20 64.08 17.66
N ARG A 142 0.77 63.63 16.46
CA ARG A 142 1.06 62.28 15.92
C ARG A 142 2.02 62.24 14.74
N LYS A 143 2.62 63.35 14.29
CA LYS A 143 3.42 63.32 13.04
C LYS A 143 4.80 62.66 13.16
N ARG A 144 5.40 62.54 14.35
CA ARG A 144 6.66 61.75 14.54
C ARG A 144 6.41 60.30 14.94
N LEU A 145 5.30 60.00 15.62
CA LEU A 145 4.92 58.62 15.98
C LEU A 145 4.23 57.85 14.83
N ALA A 146 3.51 58.55 13.93
CA ALA A 146 2.86 57.94 12.76
C ALA A 146 3.84 57.56 11.64
N ILE A 147 4.95 58.30 11.49
CA ILE A 147 6.02 57.94 10.55
C ILE A 147 6.84 56.77 11.11
N ALA A 148 7.13 56.75 12.41
CA ALA A 148 7.82 55.61 13.03
C ALA A 148 6.98 54.30 12.99
N SER A 149 5.66 54.38 13.18
CA SER A 149 4.76 53.21 13.09
C SER A 149 4.48 52.79 11.63
N GLY A 150 4.36 53.73 10.69
CA GLY A 150 4.25 53.42 9.26
C GLY A 150 5.52 52.76 8.71
N SER A 151 6.70 53.27 9.07
CA SER A 151 7.98 52.66 8.71
C SER A 151 8.15 51.26 9.31
N LEU A 152 7.73 51.05 10.56
CA LEU A 152 7.77 49.73 11.19
C LEU A 152 6.83 48.74 10.51
N ILE A 153 5.61 49.15 10.12
CA ILE A 153 4.68 48.30 9.37
C ILE A 153 5.24 47.95 8.00
N ILE A 154 5.86 48.90 7.29
CA ILE A 154 6.51 48.63 6.00
C ILE A 154 7.70 47.70 6.18
N ILE A 155 8.54 47.90 7.19
CA ILE A 155 9.67 47.01 7.49
C ILE A 155 9.17 45.61 7.85
N LEU A 156 8.13 45.49 8.69
CA LEU A 156 7.52 44.21 9.03
C LEU A 156 6.87 43.54 7.81
N ALA A 157 6.24 44.31 6.92
CA ALA A 157 5.68 43.81 5.66
C ALA A 157 6.79 43.38 4.69
N LEU A 158 7.92 44.08 4.62
CA LEU A 158 9.08 43.70 3.82
C LEU A 158 9.79 42.46 4.38
N ILE A 159 9.91 42.35 5.71
CA ILE A 159 10.45 41.15 6.38
C ILE A 159 9.50 39.98 6.17
N SER A 160 8.20 40.19 6.36
CA SER A 160 7.17 39.18 6.10
C SER A 160 7.21 38.74 4.63
N PHE A 161 7.25 39.68 3.69
CA PHE A 161 7.41 39.37 2.28
C PHE A 161 8.71 38.60 2.03
N TYR A 162 9.86 39.03 2.54
CA TYR A 162 11.14 38.34 2.36
C TYR A 162 11.18 36.91 2.94
N LEU A 163 10.52 36.68 4.08
CA LEU A 163 10.47 35.38 4.75
C LEU A 163 9.46 34.42 4.11
N PHE A 164 8.27 34.94 3.76
CA PHE A 164 7.12 34.16 3.33
C PHE A 164 6.88 34.20 1.81
N SER A 165 7.58 35.04 1.04
CA SER A 165 7.55 34.99 -0.42
C SER A 165 8.21 33.68 -0.87
N GLY A 166 7.38 32.71 -1.23
CA GLY A 166 7.74 31.56 -2.05
C GLY A 166 7.35 31.83 -3.51
N GLY A 167 7.94 31.09 -4.43
CA GLY A 167 7.68 31.23 -5.86
C GLY A 167 8.91 30.93 -6.69
N THR A 168 8.69 30.34 -7.86
CA THR A 168 9.75 29.97 -8.78
C THR A 168 9.41 30.40 -10.20
N THR A 169 10.43 30.76 -10.96
CA THR A 169 10.33 30.94 -12.43
C THR A 169 10.62 29.64 -13.17
N LEU A 170 11.04 28.59 -12.45
CA LEU A 170 11.26 27.26 -13.00
C LEU A 170 9.89 26.60 -13.25
N PRO A 171 9.79 25.67 -14.20
CA PRO A 171 8.58 24.88 -14.43
C PRO A 171 8.44 23.82 -13.32
N PHE A 172 8.23 24.27 -12.09
CA PHE A 172 8.12 23.43 -10.89
C PHE A 172 6.98 23.92 -10.00
N SER A 173 6.12 22.98 -9.62
CA SER A 173 4.99 23.21 -8.73
C SER A 173 5.25 22.63 -7.34
N LYS A 174 4.52 23.14 -6.35
CA LYS A 174 4.54 22.55 -5.01
C LYS A 174 4.15 21.07 -5.10
N ARG A 175 4.91 20.21 -4.42
CA ARG A 175 4.83 18.74 -4.40
C ARG A 175 5.29 18.05 -5.69
N ASP A 176 5.87 18.78 -6.65
CA ASP A 176 6.53 18.13 -7.78
C ASP A 176 7.77 17.36 -7.32
N TRP A 177 8.20 16.42 -8.17
CA TRP A 177 9.39 15.60 -7.95
C TRP A 177 10.60 16.22 -8.65
N VAL A 178 11.76 16.14 -8.02
CA VAL A 178 13.06 16.35 -8.65
C VAL A 178 13.88 15.07 -8.58
N LEU A 179 14.65 14.79 -9.63
CA LEU A 179 15.67 13.75 -9.59
C LEU A 179 17.03 14.40 -9.30
N ILE A 180 17.82 13.80 -8.41
CA ILE A 180 19.17 14.25 -8.09
C ILE A 180 20.13 13.16 -8.60
N THR A 181 21.12 13.53 -9.42
CA THR A 181 22.14 12.59 -9.90
C THR A 181 23.24 12.40 -8.86
N ASP A 182 24.12 11.42 -9.08
CA ASP A 182 25.36 11.36 -8.31
C ASP A 182 26.23 12.60 -8.60
N PHE A 183 27.11 12.96 -7.67
CA PHE A 183 27.98 14.12 -7.80
C PHE A 183 29.02 13.90 -8.90
N GLU A 184 29.14 14.87 -9.81
CA GLU A 184 30.26 14.94 -10.75
C GLU A 184 31.55 15.28 -9.99
N ASN A 185 32.32 14.26 -9.61
CA ASN A 185 33.54 14.40 -8.83
C ASN A 185 34.77 14.61 -9.72
N HIS A 186 35.26 15.85 -9.78
CA HIS A 186 36.45 16.25 -10.52
C HIS A 186 37.66 16.53 -9.61
N THR A 187 37.65 16.03 -8.38
CA THR A 187 38.73 16.25 -7.40
C THR A 187 39.75 15.11 -7.38
N GLY A 188 39.35 13.92 -7.86
CA GLY A 188 40.13 12.67 -7.74
C GLY A 188 40.09 12.03 -6.34
N ASN A 189 39.37 12.63 -5.38
CA ASN A 189 39.21 12.05 -4.04
C ASN A 189 37.95 11.17 -3.98
N PRO A 190 38.09 9.84 -3.81
CA PRO A 190 36.95 8.93 -3.85
C PRO A 190 36.03 9.07 -2.63
N VAL A 191 36.46 9.71 -1.53
CA VAL A 191 35.61 9.89 -0.34
C VAL A 191 34.32 10.66 -0.65
N PHE A 192 34.34 11.51 -1.68
CA PHE A 192 33.19 12.29 -2.13
C PHE A 192 32.19 11.48 -2.95
N ASP A 193 32.65 10.38 -3.56
CA ASP A 193 31.75 9.49 -4.29
C ASP A 193 30.79 8.83 -3.30
N LYS A 194 29.51 8.78 -3.66
CA LYS A 194 28.38 8.30 -2.84
C LYS A 194 28.03 9.18 -1.62
N SER A 195 29.02 9.61 -0.85
CA SER A 195 28.80 10.37 0.39
C SER A 195 28.09 11.70 0.13
N LEU A 196 28.50 12.43 -0.91
CA LEU A 196 27.92 13.75 -1.20
C LEU A 196 26.51 13.66 -1.79
N TYR A 197 26.21 12.63 -2.59
CA TYR A 197 24.83 12.36 -3.02
C TYR A 197 23.92 12.11 -1.81
N THR A 198 24.34 11.27 -0.87
CA THR A 198 23.58 10.99 0.35
C THR A 198 23.37 12.25 1.18
N ALA A 199 24.43 13.05 1.40
CA ALA A 199 24.34 14.33 2.11
C ALA A 199 23.33 15.29 1.44
N PHE A 200 23.50 15.54 0.14
CA PHE A 200 22.66 16.49 -0.58
C PHE A 200 21.21 16.01 -0.66
N SER A 201 20.99 14.70 -0.87
CA SER A 201 19.65 14.11 -0.90
C SER A 201 18.94 14.16 0.45
N ILE A 202 19.66 13.93 1.56
CA ILE A 202 19.10 14.08 2.92
C ILE A 202 18.71 15.54 3.16
N SER A 203 19.60 16.48 2.85
CA SER A 203 19.35 17.91 3.04
C SER A 203 18.18 18.40 2.18
N ALA A 204 18.14 18.03 0.89
CA ALA A 204 17.05 18.37 -0.01
C ALA A 204 15.73 17.70 0.39
N GLY A 205 15.79 16.45 0.86
CA GLY A 205 14.65 15.64 1.28
C GLY A 205 13.99 16.07 2.60
N GLN A 206 14.59 17.01 3.33
CA GLN A 206 13.92 17.68 4.46
C GLN A 206 12.77 18.57 3.98
N SER A 207 12.74 18.96 2.70
CA SER A 207 11.66 19.75 2.12
C SER A 207 10.30 19.08 2.24
N ARG A 208 9.30 19.87 2.65
CA ARG A 208 7.87 19.53 2.55
C ARG A 208 7.22 20.16 1.32
N TYR A 209 7.97 20.96 0.57
CA TYR A 209 7.54 21.64 -0.65
C TYR A 209 7.90 20.83 -1.91
N ALA A 210 9.16 20.40 -2.04
CA ALA A 210 9.65 19.61 -3.16
C ALA A 210 9.87 18.15 -2.75
N ASN A 211 9.50 17.19 -3.61
CA ASN A 211 9.75 15.79 -3.38
C ASN A 211 11.07 15.37 -4.07
N VAL A 212 11.93 14.61 -3.37
CA VAL A 212 13.13 14.03 -3.96
C VAL A 212 12.82 12.61 -4.44
N PHE A 213 13.03 12.34 -5.71
CA PHE A 213 12.89 11.00 -6.27
C PHE A 213 13.97 10.09 -5.68
N SER A 214 13.55 9.01 -5.02
CA SER A 214 14.47 8.22 -4.17
C SER A 214 15.40 7.33 -4.98
N ARG A 215 16.55 6.99 -4.37
CA ARG A 215 17.51 6.03 -4.95
C ARG A 215 16.88 4.67 -5.26
N SER A 216 16.00 4.18 -4.38
CA SER A 216 15.26 2.92 -4.60
C SER A 216 14.41 2.95 -5.87
N ARG A 217 13.69 4.05 -6.12
CA ARG A 217 12.88 4.23 -7.33
C ARG A 217 13.76 4.38 -8.57
N MET A 218 14.93 5.02 -8.46
CA MET A 218 15.88 5.07 -9.57
C MET A 218 16.39 3.67 -9.95
N ILE A 219 16.73 2.83 -8.97
CA ILE A 219 17.16 1.45 -9.20
C ILE A 219 16.05 0.63 -9.86
N GLU A 220 14.81 0.79 -9.40
CA GLU A 220 13.62 0.17 -10.00
C GLU A 220 13.42 0.59 -11.47
N VAL A 221 13.60 1.87 -11.79
CA VAL A 221 13.56 2.35 -13.19
C VAL A 221 14.69 1.74 -14.02
N MET A 222 15.93 1.74 -13.50
CA MET A 222 17.08 1.16 -14.21
C MET A 222 16.91 -0.34 -14.48
N SER A 223 16.33 -1.08 -13.53
CA SER A 223 15.97 -2.49 -13.69
C SER A 223 15.00 -2.68 -14.86
N ARG A 224 13.93 -1.87 -14.94
CA ARG A 224 12.98 -1.88 -16.07
C ARG A 224 13.62 -1.47 -17.40
N MET A 225 14.64 -0.61 -17.36
CA MET A 225 15.42 -0.23 -18.53
C MET A 225 16.45 -1.30 -18.94
N LYS A 226 16.60 -2.38 -18.17
CA LYS A 226 17.62 -3.43 -18.36
C LYS A 226 19.04 -2.85 -18.41
N ILE A 227 19.28 -1.77 -17.67
CA ILE A 227 20.61 -1.21 -17.47
C ILE A 227 21.22 -1.93 -16.27
N ALA A 228 22.20 -2.79 -16.53
CA ALA A 228 22.90 -3.56 -15.50
C ALA A 228 23.73 -2.65 -14.59
N ASP A 229 23.62 -2.86 -13.28
CA ASP A 229 24.55 -2.50 -12.19
C ASP A 229 25.27 -1.14 -12.29
N LYS A 230 24.65 -0.13 -12.92
CA LYS A 230 25.14 1.24 -12.87
C LYS A 230 24.95 1.74 -11.45
N THR A 231 26.03 1.68 -10.68
CA THR A 231 26.07 2.28 -9.35
C THR A 231 26.23 3.79 -9.44
N TYR A 232 26.69 4.35 -10.56
CA TYR A 232 26.79 5.79 -10.79
C TYR A 232 25.72 6.28 -11.77
N ILE A 233 24.90 7.24 -11.32
CA ILE A 233 23.87 7.90 -12.10
C ILE A 233 24.43 9.25 -12.55
N ASP A 234 24.89 9.32 -13.79
CA ASP A 234 25.31 10.55 -14.47
C ASP A 234 24.10 11.38 -14.95
N GLU A 235 24.37 12.57 -15.50
CA GLU A 235 23.33 13.44 -16.08
C GLU A 235 22.50 12.71 -17.14
N ASN A 236 23.14 11.96 -18.06
CA ASN A 236 22.44 11.30 -19.16
C ASN A 236 21.48 10.22 -18.66
N THR A 237 21.95 9.37 -17.75
CA THR A 237 21.17 8.32 -17.12
C THR A 237 20.06 8.93 -16.26
N GLY A 238 20.38 9.97 -15.48
CA GLY A 238 19.41 10.71 -14.68
C GLY A 238 18.30 11.35 -15.51
N ARG A 239 18.63 11.96 -16.65
CA ARG A 239 17.64 12.51 -17.59
C ARG A 239 16.72 11.44 -18.17
N GLU A 240 17.26 10.27 -18.51
CA GLU A 240 16.45 9.18 -19.05
C GLU A 240 15.50 8.60 -18.00
N ILE A 241 15.96 8.42 -16.76
CA ILE A 241 15.10 8.04 -15.62
C ILE A 241 14.01 9.10 -15.43
N ALA A 242 14.38 10.38 -15.38
CA ALA A 242 13.45 11.47 -15.19
C ALA A 242 12.38 11.55 -16.30
N ARG A 243 12.74 11.34 -17.57
CA ARG A 243 11.77 11.31 -18.68
C ARG A 243 10.76 10.19 -18.53
N ARG A 244 11.21 8.99 -18.17
CA ARG A 244 10.34 7.81 -17.99
C ARG A 244 9.34 7.99 -16.87
N GLU A 245 9.76 8.69 -15.83
CA GLU A 245 8.95 8.93 -14.63
C GLU A 245 8.18 10.26 -14.67
N GLY A 246 8.22 10.99 -15.79
CA GLY A 246 7.51 12.25 -15.95
C GLY A 246 8.03 13.38 -15.05
N ILE A 247 9.30 13.31 -14.64
CA ILE A 247 9.96 14.30 -13.77
C ILE A 247 10.50 15.45 -14.63
N SER A 248 9.99 16.66 -14.43
CA SER A 248 10.31 17.83 -15.26
C SER A 248 11.72 18.38 -15.06
N LEU A 249 12.28 18.25 -13.84
CA LEU A 249 13.56 18.84 -13.47
C LEU A 249 14.54 17.81 -12.90
N LEU A 250 15.78 17.93 -13.35
CA LEU A 250 16.95 17.18 -12.88
C LEU A 250 17.91 18.13 -12.17
N ILE A 251 18.47 17.70 -11.03
CA ILE A 251 19.55 18.40 -10.34
C ILE A 251 20.84 17.61 -10.55
N VAL A 252 21.83 18.25 -11.16
CA VAL A 252 23.17 17.69 -11.40
C VAL A 252 24.17 18.41 -10.50
N PRO A 253 24.50 17.83 -9.33
CA PRO A 253 25.51 18.38 -8.45
C PRO A 253 26.92 17.99 -8.90
N GLY A 254 27.91 18.79 -8.51
CA GLY A 254 29.31 18.52 -8.83
C GLY A 254 30.27 19.16 -7.84
N ILE A 255 31.45 18.56 -7.72
CA ILE A 255 32.55 19.08 -6.89
C ILE A 255 33.84 19.10 -7.70
N SER A 256 34.56 20.20 -7.63
CA SER A 256 35.86 20.36 -8.29
C SER A 256 36.83 21.14 -7.42
N LYS A 257 38.13 20.96 -7.65
CA LYS A 257 39.17 21.73 -6.96
C LYS A 257 39.40 23.05 -7.68
N ALA A 258 39.24 24.16 -6.97
CA ALA A 258 39.44 25.52 -7.46
C ALA A 258 40.51 26.22 -6.61
N GLY A 259 41.77 26.11 -7.01
CA GLY A 259 42.91 26.58 -6.22
C GLY A 259 43.04 25.80 -4.90
N ASN A 260 42.99 26.53 -3.78
CA ASN A 260 43.05 25.96 -2.43
C ASN A 260 41.66 25.68 -1.82
N GLN A 261 40.60 25.73 -2.62
CA GLN A 261 39.22 25.52 -2.17
C GLN A 261 38.52 24.48 -3.05
N TYR A 262 37.39 23.99 -2.58
CA TYR A 262 36.45 23.19 -3.37
C TYR A 262 35.33 24.06 -3.89
N ALA A 263 35.06 24.00 -5.18
CA ALA A 263 33.85 24.53 -5.79
C ALA A 263 32.77 23.44 -5.77
N ILE A 264 31.65 23.72 -5.10
CA ILE A 264 30.50 22.82 -5.02
C ILE A 264 29.35 23.46 -5.79
N THR A 265 28.84 22.73 -6.77
CA THR A 265 27.89 23.22 -7.76
C THR A 265 26.62 22.39 -7.78
N ALA A 266 25.50 23.00 -8.15
CA ALA A 266 24.26 22.30 -8.49
C ALA A 266 23.59 22.98 -9.68
N LYS A 267 23.46 22.23 -10.77
CA LYS A 267 22.77 22.65 -12.01
C LYS A 267 21.34 22.13 -11.98
N ILE A 268 20.34 23.00 -12.16
CA ILE A 268 18.95 22.60 -12.40
C ILE A 268 18.75 22.55 -13.91
N ILE A 269 18.41 21.38 -14.42
CA ILE A 269 18.29 21.07 -15.84
C ILE A 269 16.84 20.70 -16.16
N GLU A 270 16.30 21.23 -17.27
CA GLU A 270 15.02 20.78 -17.80
C GLU A 270 15.18 19.38 -18.41
N THR A 271 14.46 18.38 -17.90
CA THR A 271 14.60 16.97 -18.31
C THR A 271 14.44 16.77 -19.83
N ARG A 272 13.44 17.43 -20.42
CA ARG A 272 13.08 17.26 -21.84
C ARG A 272 14.17 17.78 -22.77
N THR A 273 14.59 19.03 -22.62
CA THR A 273 15.56 19.67 -23.51
C THR A 273 16.99 19.35 -23.13
N GLY A 274 17.29 19.16 -21.83
CA GLY A 274 18.65 19.12 -21.30
C GLY A 274 19.26 20.50 -21.09
N ASN A 275 18.47 21.57 -21.23
CA ASN A 275 18.98 22.93 -21.04
C ASN A 275 19.15 23.22 -19.55
N PRO A 276 20.29 23.80 -19.14
CA PRO A 276 20.45 24.31 -17.78
C PRO A 276 19.54 25.54 -17.61
N LEU A 277 18.64 25.48 -16.64
CA LEU A 277 17.73 26.59 -16.29
C LEU A 277 18.35 27.49 -15.23
N LYS A 278 19.10 26.90 -14.31
CA LYS A 278 19.77 27.62 -13.23
C LYS A 278 20.99 26.85 -12.75
N SER A 279 21.99 27.57 -12.24
CA SER A 279 23.18 26.98 -11.62
C SER A 279 23.55 27.76 -10.37
N GLU A 280 23.81 27.05 -9.29
CA GLU A 280 24.34 27.60 -8.06
C GLU A 280 25.76 27.09 -7.83
N ILE A 281 26.62 27.94 -7.28
CA ILE A 281 27.99 27.61 -6.89
C ILE A 281 28.27 28.19 -5.51
N LEU A 282 28.91 27.38 -4.67
CA LEU A 282 29.43 27.77 -3.36
C LEU A 282 30.84 27.19 -3.20
N TYR A 283 31.61 27.75 -2.27
CA TYR A 283 32.99 27.35 -2.02
C TYR A 283 33.15 26.82 -0.60
N ALA A 284 33.94 25.76 -0.45
CA ALA A 284 34.41 25.23 0.83
C ALA A 284 35.94 25.37 0.90
N GLY A 285 36.45 25.96 1.98
CA GLY A 285 37.88 26.13 2.20
C GLY A 285 38.59 24.87 2.65
N THR A 286 37.89 23.99 3.37
CA THR A 286 38.42 22.73 3.92
C THR A 286 37.42 21.59 3.75
N ASP A 287 37.87 20.36 4.02
CA ASP A 287 37.02 19.17 3.96
C ASP A 287 35.88 19.23 4.98
N GLU A 288 36.10 19.82 6.15
CA GLU A 288 35.08 19.99 7.21
C GLU A 288 33.97 20.97 6.82
N GLU A 289 34.26 21.92 5.92
CA GLU A 289 33.30 22.89 5.43
C GLU A 289 32.38 22.34 4.32
N ILE A 290 32.72 21.19 3.73
CA ILE A 290 31.98 20.61 2.59
C ILE A 290 30.52 20.32 2.95
N LEU A 291 30.26 19.62 4.06
CA LEU A 291 28.88 19.29 4.48
C LEU A 291 28.05 20.55 4.81
N PRO A 292 28.56 21.53 5.59
CA PRO A 292 27.89 22.82 5.76
C PRO A 292 27.62 23.58 4.45
N VAL A 293 28.52 23.50 3.46
CA VAL A 293 28.32 24.13 2.15
C VAL A 293 27.24 23.41 1.35
N ILE A 294 27.19 22.07 1.41
CA ILE A 294 26.13 21.25 0.79
C ILE A 294 24.76 21.62 1.35
N ASP A 295 24.64 21.83 2.66
CA ASP A 295 23.40 22.32 3.27
C ASP A 295 22.95 23.65 2.69
N ARG A 296 23.85 24.62 2.63
CA ARG A 296 23.53 25.94 2.05
C ARG A 296 23.19 25.85 0.57
N LEU A 297 23.84 24.95 -0.17
CA LEU A 297 23.55 24.70 -1.58
C LEU A 297 22.14 24.11 -1.75
N SER A 298 21.80 23.09 -0.95
CA SER A 298 20.46 22.48 -0.91
C SER A 298 19.38 23.51 -0.58
N GLN A 299 19.60 24.38 0.41
CA GLN A 299 18.69 25.47 0.77
C GLN A 299 18.47 26.46 -0.38
N LYS A 300 19.53 26.82 -1.11
CA LYS A 300 19.42 27.66 -2.30
C LYS A 300 18.60 26.98 -3.39
N ILE A 301 18.87 25.71 -3.67
CA ILE A 301 18.12 24.94 -4.67
C ILE A 301 16.64 24.82 -4.28
N ARG A 302 16.32 24.53 -3.01
CA ARG A 302 14.93 24.50 -2.52
C ARG A 302 14.22 25.85 -2.66
N LYS A 303 14.92 26.94 -2.35
CA LYS A 303 14.42 28.31 -2.58
C LYS A 303 14.17 28.55 -4.07
N ASP A 304 15.07 28.10 -4.94
CA ASP A 304 14.93 28.24 -6.39
C ASP A 304 13.76 27.44 -6.95
N LEU A 305 13.46 26.28 -6.37
CA LEU A 305 12.24 25.51 -6.65
C LEU A 305 10.97 26.17 -6.08
N GLY A 306 11.09 27.23 -5.29
CA GLY A 306 9.98 28.06 -4.83
C GLY A 306 9.62 27.91 -3.36
N GLU A 307 10.37 27.12 -2.59
CA GLU A 307 10.16 26.99 -1.15
C GLU A 307 10.53 28.29 -0.41
N SER A 308 9.68 28.71 0.54
CA SER A 308 9.90 29.95 1.28
C SER A 308 11.07 29.82 2.28
N ARG A 309 11.72 30.94 2.61
CA ARG A 309 12.81 30.95 3.60
C ARG A 309 12.31 30.55 4.99
N TYR A 310 11.10 30.95 5.33
CA TYR A 310 10.45 30.54 6.57
C TYR A 310 10.31 29.02 6.63
N ASP A 311 9.74 28.40 5.60
CA ASP A 311 9.52 26.95 5.57
C ASP A 311 10.83 26.17 5.67
N ILE A 312 11.86 26.59 4.93
CA ILE A 312 13.21 26.02 5.01
C ILE A 312 13.72 26.10 6.46
N SER A 313 13.65 27.28 7.10
CA SER A 313 14.15 27.48 8.45
C SER A 313 13.44 26.64 9.52
N GLN A 314 12.17 26.30 9.31
CA GLN A 314 11.38 25.48 10.23
C GLN A 314 11.66 23.98 10.09
N GLN A 315 12.09 23.55 8.91
CA GLN A 315 12.28 22.14 8.57
C GLN A 315 13.74 21.71 8.73
N ASP A 316 14.68 22.60 8.47
CA ASP A 316 16.09 22.26 8.37
C ASP A 316 16.72 21.93 9.71
N LYS A 317 17.33 20.75 9.72
CA LYS A 317 18.35 20.38 10.70
C LYS A 317 19.69 20.25 9.95
N PRO A 318 20.80 20.79 10.50
CA PRO A 318 22.11 20.69 9.85
C PRO A 318 22.51 19.24 9.58
N LEU A 319 23.13 18.97 8.44
CA LEU A 319 23.61 17.64 8.05
C LEU A 319 24.53 17.04 9.11
N THR A 320 25.46 17.82 9.64
CA THR A 320 26.38 17.36 10.70
C THR A 320 25.66 16.92 11.98
N ARG A 321 24.40 17.36 12.18
CA ARG A 321 23.55 16.91 13.27
C ARG A 321 22.72 15.69 12.88
N VAL A 322 22.17 15.62 11.66
CA VAL A 322 21.27 14.53 11.25
C VAL A 322 21.97 13.32 10.63
N THR A 323 23.24 13.47 10.26
CA THR A 323 24.10 12.38 9.78
C THR A 323 25.35 12.24 10.64
N THR A 324 26.49 12.74 10.15
CA THR A 324 27.82 12.69 10.76
C THR A 324 28.64 13.86 10.21
N SER A 325 29.62 14.35 10.98
CA SER A 325 30.61 15.32 10.48
C SER A 325 31.77 14.65 9.72
N SER A 326 31.84 13.31 9.71
CA SER A 326 32.91 12.55 9.08
C SER A 326 32.50 12.08 7.68
N LEU A 327 33.10 12.65 6.63
CA LEU A 327 32.89 12.21 5.25
C LEU A 327 33.21 10.71 5.05
N PRO A 328 34.31 10.14 5.62
CA PRO A 328 34.54 8.70 5.59
C PRO A 328 33.40 7.88 6.24
N ALA A 329 32.88 8.30 7.39
CA ALA A 329 31.75 7.60 8.03
C ALA A 329 30.49 7.68 7.17
N LEU A 330 30.21 8.84 6.57
CA LEU A 330 29.07 9.02 5.67
C LEU A 330 29.20 8.17 4.40
N GLN A 331 30.41 8.03 3.87
CA GLN A 331 30.67 7.16 2.73
C GLN A 331 30.37 5.69 3.08
N GLN A 332 30.89 5.18 4.21
CA GLN A 332 30.60 3.82 4.66
C GLN A 332 29.10 3.62 4.86
N TYR A 333 28.40 4.57 5.48
CA TYR A 333 26.95 4.51 5.61
C TYR A 333 26.23 4.46 4.24
N SER A 334 26.68 5.27 3.28
CA SER A 334 26.10 5.32 1.93
C SER A 334 26.27 3.99 1.18
N LEU A 335 27.44 3.36 1.30
CA LEU A 335 27.72 2.03 0.75
C LEU A 335 26.87 0.95 1.43
N GLY A 336 26.68 1.05 2.75
CA GLY A 336 25.79 0.17 3.51
C GLY A 336 24.33 0.31 3.06
N TYR A 337 23.87 1.53 2.83
CA TYR A 337 22.53 1.82 2.33
C TYR A 337 22.31 1.27 0.91
N GLU A 338 23.27 1.48 0.01
CA GLU A 338 23.19 0.92 -1.35
C GLU A 338 23.17 -0.61 -1.33
N SER A 339 24.06 -1.25 -0.55
CA SER A 339 24.08 -2.71 -0.38
C SER A 339 22.76 -3.24 0.19
N HIS A 340 22.15 -2.51 1.13
CA HIS A 340 20.84 -2.84 1.68
C HIS A 340 19.76 -2.78 0.58
N LEU A 341 19.74 -1.74 -0.26
CA LEU A 341 18.78 -1.66 -1.38
C LEU A 341 18.93 -2.82 -2.38
N PHE A 342 20.15 -3.28 -2.61
CA PHE A 342 20.43 -4.46 -3.44
C PHE A 342 20.25 -5.80 -2.69
N SER A 343 19.71 -5.78 -1.47
CA SER A 343 19.49 -6.96 -0.62
C SER A 343 20.77 -7.73 -0.23
N ASP A 344 21.96 -7.12 -0.38
CA ASP A 344 23.22 -7.64 0.15
C ASP A 344 23.36 -7.24 1.63
N PHE A 345 22.55 -7.88 2.48
CA PHE A 345 22.47 -7.55 3.91
C PHE A 345 23.79 -7.81 4.65
N SER A 346 24.61 -8.73 4.17
CA SER A 346 25.92 -9.05 4.75
C SER A 346 26.91 -7.90 4.56
N LYS A 347 27.05 -7.38 3.32
CA LYS A 347 27.86 -6.18 3.09
C LYS A 347 27.27 -4.95 3.75
N ALA A 348 25.94 -4.80 3.72
CA ALA A 348 25.27 -3.69 4.40
C ALA A 348 25.64 -3.64 5.89
N ARG A 349 25.62 -4.80 6.57
CA ARG A 349 26.03 -4.93 7.97
C ARG A 349 27.47 -4.47 8.19
N GLU A 350 28.41 -4.96 7.38
CA GLU A 350 29.83 -4.58 7.47
C GLU A 350 30.03 -3.07 7.29
N TYR A 351 29.42 -2.48 6.26
CA TYR A 351 29.54 -1.06 5.99
C TYR A 351 28.94 -0.19 7.09
N TYR A 352 27.80 -0.55 7.66
CA TYR A 352 27.26 0.19 8.81
C TYR A 352 28.12 0.03 10.06
N GLN A 353 28.72 -1.15 10.29
CA GLN A 353 29.68 -1.34 11.38
C GLN A 353 30.91 -0.45 11.20
N ASN A 354 31.45 -0.35 9.98
CA ASN A 354 32.57 0.53 9.66
C ASN A 354 32.21 2.01 9.88
N ALA A 355 31.00 2.42 9.46
CA ALA A 355 30.51 3.79 9.72
C ALA A 355 30.50 4.11 11.23
N LEU A 356 30.03 3.17 12.06
CA LEU A 356 29.99 3.33 13.52
C LEU A 356 31.35 3.20 14.20
N MET A 357 32.30 2.49 13.60
CA MET A 357 33.69 2.44 14.07
C MET A 357 34.38 3.80 13.88
N ILE A 358 34.06 4.51 12.78
CA ILE A 358 34.59 5.84 12.50
C ILE A 358 33.86 6.90 13.34
N ASP A 359 32.52 6.82 13.43
CA ASP A 359 31.68 7.72 14.20
C ASP A 359 30.64 6.96 15.02
N THR A 360 30.96 6.74 16.29
CA THR A 360 30.07 6.07 17.25
C THR A 360 28.80 6.88 17.58
N GLY A 361 28.74 8.16 17.19
CA GLY A 361 27.58 9.04 17.36
C GLY A 361 26.56 8.96 16.21
N PHE A 362 26.89 8.29 15.09
CA PHE A 362 26.07 8.33 13.87
C PHE A 362 24.73 7.59 14.03
N VAL A 363 23.70 8.34 14.42
CA VAL A 363 22.37 7.82 14.80
C VAL A 363 21.70 7.03 13.67
N ALA A 364 21.75 7.53 12.43
CA ALA A 364 21.15 6.84 11.28
C ALA A 364 21.85 5.50 10.97
N ALA A 365 23.18 5.43 11.15
CA ALA A 365 23.93 4.17 11.00
C ALA A 365 23.59 3.17 12.11
N LYS A 366 23.41 3.63 13.37
CA LYS A 366 22.93 2.77 14.47
C LYS A 366 21.55 2.19 14.18
N ALA A 367 20.62 3.04 13.73
CA ALA A 367 19.27 2.62 13.40
C ALA A 367 19.26 1.62 12.24
N SER A 368 20.02 1.90 11.18
CA SER A 368 20.12 1.04 10.00
C SER A 368 20.73 -0.32 10.36
N LEU A 369 21.85 -0.35 11.08
CA LEU A 369 22.47 -1.59 11.57
C LEU A 369 21.53 -2.34 12.52
N GLY A 370 20.89 -1.64 13.46
CA GLY A 370 19.92 -2.24 14.38
C GLY A 370 18.76 -2.91 13.66
N ASN A 371 18.24 -2.28 12.59
CA ASN A 371 17.16 -2.83 11.76
C ASN A 371 17.57 -4.15 11.10
N ILE A 372 18.66 -4.16 10.31
CA ILE A 372 19.08 -5.38 9.61
C ILE A 372 19.46 -6.51 10.58
N LEU A 373 20.11 -6.20 11.71
CA LEU A 373 20.43 -7.22 12.72
C LEU A 373 19.16 -7.91 13.26
N ILE A 374 18.11 -7.14 13.53
CA ILE A 374 16.81 -7.68 13.99
C ILE A 374 16.12 -8.47 12.88
N GLN A 375 16.00 -7.89 11.69
CA GLN A 375 15.12 -8.38 10.62
C GLN A 375 15.74 -9.48 9.75
N LYS A 376 17.07 -9.53 9.66
CA LYS A 376 17.79 -10.41 8.70
C LYS A 376 18.77 -11.37 9.35
N PHE A 377 19.29 -11.05 10.55
CA PHE A 377 20.30 -11.87 11.21
C PHE A 377 19.83 -12.50 12.53
N ASN A 378 18.60 -12.21 12.98
CA ASN A 378 18.09 -12.63 14.30
C ASN A 378 19.05 -12.28 15.46
N ASP A 379 19.83 -11.20 15.31
CA ASP A 379 20.84 -10.77 16.26
C ASP A 379 20.24 -9.76 17.24
N THR A 380 20.13 -10.19 18.50
CA THR A 380 19.51 -9.40 19.57
C THR A 380 20.27 -8.12 19.92
N THR A 381 21.55 -8.01 19.56
CA THR A 381 22.34 -6.78 19.75
C THR A 381 21.75 -5.59 18.99
N GLY A 382 21.03 -5.85 17.88
CA GLY A 382 20.31 -4.84 17.11
C GLY A 382 19.28 -4.08 17.93
N ARG A 383 18.67 -4.70 18.95
CA ARG A 383 17.73 -4.03 19.88
C ARG A 383 18.43 -2.96 20.71
N GLY A 384 19.67 -3.21 21.12
CA GLY A 384 20.49 -2.25 21.87
C GLY A 384 20.82 -1.01 21.04
N LEU A 385 21.20 -1.21 19.77
CA LEU A 385 21.45 -0.13 18.81
C LEU A 385 20.19 0.68 18.53
N MET A 386 19.05 0.03 18.36
CA MET A 386 17.80 0.72 18.10
C MET A 386 17.34 1.55 19.32
N ARG A 387 17.52 1.06 20.55
CA ARG A 387 17.26 1.86 21.77
C ARG A 387 18.13 3.10 21.84
N GLN A 388 19.40 3.00 21.44
CA GLN A 388 20.29 4.17 21.35
C GLN A 388 19.76 5.15 20.29
N ALA A 389 19.43 4.65 19.09
CA ALA A 389 18.91 5.49 18.02
C ALA A 389 17.62 6.23 18.39
N VAL A 390 16.72 5.58 19.13
CA VAL A 390 15.48 6.20 19.62
C VAL A 390 15.76 7.27 20.68
N ARG A 391 16.72 7.06 21.60
CA ARG A 391 17.12 8.09 22.56
C ARG A 391 17.66 9.35 21.86
N ASP A 392 18.44 9.15 20.81
CA ASP A 392 19.07 10.23 20.06
C ASP A 392 18.23 10.67 18.84
N ALA A 393 16.94 10.29 18.76
CA ALA A 393 16.11 10.52 17.58
C ALA A 393 15.83 12.00 17.27
N GLY A 394 16.14 12.90 18.21
CA GLY A 394 16.16 14.35 17.98
C GLY A 394 17.29 14.80 17.02
N ASN A 395 18.26 13.93 16.73
CA ASN A 395 19.37 14.12 15.80
C ASN A 395 19.14 13.38 14.48
N LEU A 396 17.88 13.27 14.05
CA LEU A 396 17.49 12.70 12.77
C LEU A 396 16.63 13.71 12.01
N THR A 397 16.52 13.55 10.69
CA THR A 397 15.47 14.22 9.93
C THR A 397 14.10 13.77 10.43
N ASP A 398 13.04 14.56 10.20
CA ASP A 398 11.70 14.14 10.60
C ASP A 398 11.29 12.82 9.94
N ARG A 399 11.66 12.65 8.66
CA ARG A 399 11.42 11.41 7.91
C ARG A 399 12.05 10.19 8.59
N GLU A 400 13.34 10.26 8.91
CA GLU A 400 14.06 9.16 9.57
C GLU A 400 13.55 8.94 11.00
N ARG A 401 13.37 10.02 11.77
CA ARG A 401 12.91 9.98 13.16
C ARG A 401 11.64 9.15 13.29
N TYR A 402 10.58 9.54 12.57
CA TYR A 402 9.28 8.89 12.72
C TYR A 402 9.26 7.50 12.06
N SER A 403 10.09 7.26 11.04
CA SER A 403 10.25 5.91 10.47
C SER A 403 10.90 4.95 11.48
N ILE A 404 11.93 5.43 12.19
CA ILE A 404 12.65 4.66 13.21
C ILE A 404 11.77 4.43 14.44
N LEU A 405 11.00 5.44 14.87
CA LEU A 405 10.05 5.29 15.97
C LEU A 405 8.94 4.28 15.64
N ALA A 406 8.42 4.29 14.40
CA ALA A 406 7.44 3.29 13.97
C ALA A 406 8.04 1.89 13.94
N PHE A 407 9.24 1.72 13.37
CA PHE A 407 9.95 0.45 13.37
C PHE A 407 10.22 -0.07 14.79
N TYR A 408 10.63 0.80 15.71
CA TYR A 408 10.87 0.45 17.11
C TYR A 408 9.58 -0.01 17.80
N ALA A 409 8.48 0.73 17.60
CA ALA A 409 7.18 0.40 18.16
C ALA A 409 6.72 -0.99 17.68
N GLU A 410 6.85 -1.28 16.38
CA GLU A 410 6.51 -2.57 15.78
C GLU A 410 7.41 -3.71 16.29
N ASN A 411 8.73 -3.57 16.16
CA ASN A 411 9.65 -4.69 16.26
C ASN A 411 10.17 -4.96 17.67
N ILE A 412 10.11 -3.96 18.54
CA ILE A 412 10.66 -4.04 19.90
C ILE A 412 9.55 -3.90 20.94
N GLU A 413 8.64 -2.94 20.76
CA GLU A 413 7.52 -2.75 21.71
C GLU A 413 6.31 -3.64 21.38
N ARG A 414 6.22 -4.17 20.15
CA ARG A 414 5.04 -4.90 19.62
C ARG A 414 3.75 -4.07 19.70
N ASP A 415 3.86 -2.77 19.51
CA ASP A 415 2.75 -1.81 19.58
C ASP A 415 2.47 -1.20 18.19
N TYR A 416 1.51 -1.81 17.49
CA TYR A 416 1.08 -1.32 16.18
C TYR A 416 0.36 0.02 16.24
N ASN A 417 -0.33 0.36 17.33
CA ASN A 417 -1.02 1.64 17.46
C ASN A 417 -0.01 2.81 17.53
N ARG A 418 1.10 2.62 18.24
CA ARG A 418 2.21 3.59 18.24
C ARG A 418 2.90 3.65 16.88
N ALA A 419 3.06 2.52 16.18
CA ALA A 419 3.60 2.54 14.82
C ALA A 419 2.71 3.33 13.84
N ILE A 420 1.39 3.12 13.90
CA ILE A 420 0.37 3.87 13.15
C ILE A 420 0.46 5.36 13.44
N ALA A 421 0.51 5.77 14.72
CA ALA A 421 0.58 7.18 15.11
C ALA A 421 1.81 7.89 14.52
N ASN A 422 2.98 7.23 14.50
CA ASN A 422 4.19 7.78 13.89
C ASN A 422 4.08 7.87 12.35
N MET A 423 3.47 6.87 11.71
CA MET A 423 3.22 6.90 10.26
C MET A 423 2.20 7.96 9.85
N GLU A 424 1.18 8.23 10.66
CA GLU A 424 0.22 9.30 10.41
C GLU A 424 0.87 10.69 10.43
N ILE A 425 1.83 10.90 11.35
CA ILE A 425 2.65 12.12 11.37
C ILE A 425 3.45 12.25 10.07
N LEU A 426 4.10 11.16 9.62
CA LEU A 426 4.81 11.15 8.34
C LEU A 426 3.89 11.40 7.15
N LYS A 427 2.71 10.79 7.12
CA LYS A 427 1.71 10.95 6.06
C LYS A 427 1.26 12.40 5.93
N LYS A 428 1.12 13.11 7.05
CA LYS A 428 0.78 14.54 7.07
C LYS A 428 1.91 15.42 6.51
N MET A 429 3.17 15.08 6.77
CA MET A 429 4.34 15.85 6.30
C MET A 429 4.72 15.50 4.85
N TYR A 430 4.55 14.24 4.47
CA TYR A 430 4.98 13.66 3.20
C TYR A 430 3.83 12.83 2.58
N PRO A 431 2.69 13.44 2.22
CA PRO A 431 1.51 12.72 1.71
C PRO A 431 1.73 11.94 0.40
N ASP A 432 2.78 12.28 -0.35
CA ASP A 432 3.12 11.65 -1.63
C ASP A 432 4.16 10.53 -1.50
N ASP A 433 4.56 10.16 -0.28
CA ASP A 433 5.49 9.07 -0.07
C ASP A 433 4.75 7.70 -0.10
N PRO A 434 4.98 6.86 -1.13
CA PRO A 434 4.30 5.57 -1.23
C PRO A 434 4.71 4.61 -0.10
N VAL A 435 5.93 4.71 0.43
CA VAL A 435 6.43 3.83 1.49
C VAL A 435 5.68 4.06 2.79
N VAL A 436 5.41 5.34 3.11
CA VAL A 436 4.62 5.71 4.30
C VAL A 436 3.21 5.11 4.22
N ARG A 437 2.56 5.25 3.05
CA ARG A 437 1.22 4.71 2.79
C ARG A 437 1.19 3.18 2.89
N ASN A 438 2.18 2.50 2.29
CA ASN A 438 2.30 1.05 2.38
C ASN A 438 2.51 0.56 3.82
N ASN A 439 3.40 1.21 4.57
CA ASN A 439 3.68 0.82 5.96
C ASN A 439 2.46 1.06 6.85
N LEU A 440 1.73 2.16 6.65
CA LEU A 440 0.47 2.40 7.36
C LEU A 440 -0.58 1.33 7.03
N GLY A 441 -0.71 0.96 5.75
CA GLY A 441 -1.54 -0.17 5.33
C GLY A 441 -1.16 -1.47 6.04
N TRP A 442 0.14 -1.76 6.11
CA TRP A 442 0.67 -2.94 6.80
C TRP A 442 0.39 -2.90 8.30
N TYR A 443 0.62 -1.78 8.98
CA TYR A 443 0.32 -1.66 10.40
C TYR A 443 -1.16 -1.82 10.71
N HIS A 444 -2.04 -1.22 9.91
CA HIS A 444 -3.49 -1.44 10.04
C HIS A 444 -3.84 -2.91 9.82
N GLN A 445 -3.26 -3.57 8.80
CA GLN A 445 -3.50 -4.99 8.54
C GLN A 445 -3.06 -5.87 9.71
N GLN A 446 -1.86 -5.63 10.28
CA GLN A 446 -1.39 -6.38 11.45
C GLN A 446 -2.23 -6.13 12.71
N ASN A 447 -2.88 -4.97 12.80
CA ASN A 447 -3.79 -4.61 13.88
C ASN A 447 -5.25 -5.05 13.62
N GLY A 448 -5.51 -5.87 12.58
CA GLY A 448 -6.85 -6.35 12.21
C GLY A 448 -7.78 -5.29 11.60
N GLN A 449 -7.26 -4.09 11.30
CA GLN A 449 -8.01 -2.94 10.78
C GLN A 449 -8.03 -2.92 9.25
N TYR A 450 -8.52 -3.99 8.63
CA TYR A 450 -8.44 -4.18 7.17
C TYR A 450 -9.16 -3.10 6.36
N GLY A 451 -10.26 -2.55 6.89
CA GLY A 451 -10.99 -1.43 6.28
C GLY A 451 -10.17 -0.14 6.17
N LEU A 452 -9.20 0.07 7.08
CA LEU A 452 -8.25 1.18 7.03
C LEU A 452 -6.99 0.83 6.23
N ALA A 453 -6.58 -0.45 6.24
CA ALA A 453 -5.41 -0.91 5.52
C ALA A 453 -5.55 -0.79 3.99
N LEU A 454 -6.70 -1.22 3.47
CA LEU A 454 -6.94 -1.32 2.03
C LEU A 454 -6.86 0.03 1.30
N PRO A 455 -7.48 1.13 1.77
CA PRO A 455 -7.32 2.45 1.14
C PRO A 455 -5.87 2.95 1.13
N GLU A 456 -5.11 2.69 2.19
CA GLU A 456 -3.71 3.12 2.28
C GLU A 456 -2.82 2.37 1.28
N TYR A 457 -3.01 1.05 1.14
CA TYR A 457 -2.34 0.28 0.08
C TYR A 457 -2.72 0.75 -1.32
N LYS A 458 -4.02 0.99 -1.58
CA LYS A 458 -4.48 1.51 -2.88
C LYS A 458 -3.85 2.85 -3.20
N GLN A 459 -3.71 3.73 -2.21
CA GLN A 459 -3.06 5.02 -2.40
C GLN A 459 -1.55 4.89 -2.63
N ALA A 460 -0.88 3.97 -1.93
CA ALA A 460 0.52 3.64 -2.19
C ALA A 460 0.75 3.16 -3.64
N VAL A 461 -0.12 2.29 -4.15
CA VAL A 461 -0.08 1.84 -5.56
C VAL A 461 -0.33 2.99 -6.55
N ARG A 462 -1.22 3.94 -6.23
CA ARG A 462 -1.41 5.13 -7.09
C ARG A 462 -0.16 6.01 -7.14
N LEU A 463 0.56 6.14 -6.03
CA LEU A 463 1.78 6.95 -5.92
C LEU A 463 3.00 6.27 -6.56
N ASN A 464 3.13 4.95 -6.40
CA ASN A 464 4.12 4.14 -7.10
C ASN A 464 3.54 2.78 -7.51
N PRO A 465 3.08 2.62 -8.76
CA PRO A 465 2.52 1.35 -9.25
C PRO A 465 3.57 0.24 -9.42
N HIS A 466 4.86 0.58 -9.36
CA HIS A 466 5.93 -0.41 -9.52
C HIS A 466 6.38 -1.03 -8.18
N MET A 467 5.96 -0.43 -7.05
CA MET A 467 6.21 -0.96 -5.71
C MET A 467 5.39 -2.23 -5.45
N THR A 468 5.89 -3.34 -6.00
CA THR A 468 5.24 -4.65 -6.08
C THR A 468 4.73 -5.13 -4.72
N LEU A 469 5.49 -4.94 -3.63
CA LEU A 469 5.14 -5.39 -2.29
C LEU A 469 3.75 -4.88 -1.84
N THR A 470 3.36 -3.68 -2.27
CA THR A 470 2.08 -3.06 -1.93
C THR A 470 0.88 -3.85 -2.46
N TYR A 471 1.02 -4.45 -3.65
CA TYR A 471 -0.04 -5.26 -4.25
C TYR A 471 -0.35 -6.48 -3.41
N SER A 472 0.65 -7.09 -2.80
CA SER A 472 0.47 -8.25 -1.93
C SER A 472 -0.48 -7.96 -0.76
N GLY A 473 -0.42 -6.76 -0.16
CA GLY A 473 -1.36 -6.37 0.89
C GLY A 473 -2.81 -6.30 0.38
N ILE A 474 -3.03 -5.67 -0.77
CA ILE A 474 -4.35 -5.59 -1.41
C ILE A 474 -4.90 -6.97 -1.76
N LEU A 475 -4.06 -7.80 -2.39
CA LEU A 475 -4.44 -9.12 -2.87
C LEU A 475 -4.67 -10.11 -1.74
N TRP A 476 -3.88 -10.02 -0.67
CA TRP A 476 -4.13 -10.78 0.55
C TRP A 476 -5.47 -10.36 1.20
N ILE A 477 -5.76 -9.06 1.30
CA ILE A 477 -7.04 -8.61 1.87
C ILE A 477 -8.21 -9.10 1.02
N TYR A 478 -8.17 -8.94 -0.30
CA TYR A 478 -9.27 -9.40 -1.14
C TYR A 478 -9.39 -10.92 -1.22
N GLY A 479 -8.28 -11.63 -1.43
CA GLY A 479 -8.29 -13.08 -1.67
C GLY A 479 -8.40 -13.92 -0.40
N GLU A 480 -7.73 -13.52 0.68
CA GLU A 480 -7.59 -14.35 1.89
C GLU A 480 -8.49 -13.86 3.04
N TYR A 481 -8.69 -12.55 3.19
CA TYR A 481 -9.50 -11.97 4.28
C TYR A 481 -10.96 -11.70 3.90
N ILE A 482 -11.23 -11.15 2.72
CA ILE A 482 -12.60 -10.89 2.25
C ILE A 482 -13.14 -12.11 1.49
N GLY A 483 -12.26 -12.83 0.78
CA GLY A 483 -12.65 -13.94 -0.09
C GLY A 483 -13.27 -13.49 -1.43
N ASN A 484 -13.04 -12.25 -1.85
CA ASN A 484 -13.57 -11.70 -3.09
C ASN A 484 -12.65 -12.03 -4.28
N ALA A 485 -12.99 -13.10 -5.00
CA ALA A 485 -12.21 -13.61 -6.12
C ALA A 485 -12.10 -12.62 -7.29
N ASP A 486 -13.16 -11.87 -7.60
CA ASP A 486 -13.17 -10.93 -8.72
C ASP A 486 -12.27 -9.72 -8.46
N SER A 487 -12.30 -9.17 -7.24
CA SER A 487 -11.39 -8.11 -6.83
C SER A 487 -9.94 -8.60 -6.82
N ALA A 488 -9.69 -9.81 -6.32
CA ALA A 488 -8.36 -10.41 -6.37
C ALA A 488 -7.86 -10.55 -7.82
N TYR A 489 -8.73 -10.99 -8.74
CA TYR A 489 -8.41 -11.06 -10.18
C TYR A 489 -8.05 -9.68 -10.75
N VAL A 490 -8.89 -8.66 -10.55
CA VAL A 490 -8.67 -7.30 -11.08
C VAL A 490 -7.36 -6.71 -10.59
N TRP A 491 -7.05 -6.88 -9.30
CA TRP A 491 -5.80 -6.36 -8.73
C TRP A 491 -4.58 -7.17 -9.16
N ALA A 492 -4.71 -8.48 -9.41
CA ALA A 492 -3.61 -9.30 -9.91
C ALA A 492 -3.31 -8.98 -11.38
N GLU A 493 -4.34 -8.78 -12.20
CA GLU A 493 -4.20 -8.31 -13.58
C GLU A 493 -3.49 -6.95 -13.63
N ARG A 494 -3.88 -6.02 -12.75
CA ARG A 494 -3.20 -4.73 -12.62
C ARG A 494 -1.75 -4.88 -12.18
N MET A 495 -1.47 -5.74 -11.20
CA MET A 495 -0.11 -6.02 -10.72
C MET A 495 0.78 -6.50 -11.87
N ILE A 496 0.28 -7.42 -12.70
CA ILE A 496 0.98 -7.95 -13.87
C ILE A 496 1.18 -6.85 -14.92
N LYS A 497 0.17 -6.01 -15.17
CA LYS A 497 0.28 -4.89 -16.11
C LYS A 497 1.37 -3.91 -15.69
N ASP A 498 1.42 -3.57 -14.40
CA ASP A 498 2.38 -2.61 -13.87
C ASP A 498 3.77 -3.23 -13.64
N ASN A 499 3.83 -4.55 -13.41
CA ASN A 499 5.04 -5.31 -13.06
C ASN A 499 5.07 -6.69 -13.78
N PRO A 500 5.28 -6.72 -15.12
CA PRO A 500 5.07 -7.93 -15.93
C PRO A 500 6.04 -9.07 -15.65
N ASP A 501 7.23 -8.76 -15.13
CA ASP A 501 8.27 -9.74 -14.79
C ASP A 501 8.15 -10.25 -13.34
N ASN A 502 7.10 -9.84 -12.61
CA ASN A 502 6.93 -10.24 -11.22
C ASN A 502 6.10 -11.53 -11.07
N ALA A 503 6.71 -12.57 -10.50
CA ALA A 503 6.06 -13.86 -10.30
C ALA A 503 4.82 -13.81 -9.38
N TRP A 504 4.76 -12.88 -8.42
CA TRP A 504 3.63 -12.80 -7.47
C TRP A 504 2.33 -12.39 -8.15
N GLY A 505 2.38 -11.54 -9.19
CA GLY A 505 1.19 -11.18 -9.96
C GLY A 505 0.50 -12.40 -10.55
N TYR A 506 1.27 -13.29 -11.17
CA TYR A 506 0.77 -14.56 -11.72
C TYR A 506 0.35 -15.54 -10.63
N PHE A 507 1.04 -15.59 -9.48
CA PHE A 507 0.59 -16.38 -8.33
C PHE A 507 -0.82 -15.97 -7.87
N TYR A 508 -1.04 -14.67 -7.64
CA TYR A 508 -2.35 -14.20 -7.18
C TYR A 508 -3.43 -14.36 -8.25
N MET A 509 -3.09 -14.17 -9.53
CA MET A 509 -4.04 -14.40 -10.61
C MET A 509 -4.40 -15.88 -10.74
N GLY A 510 -3.45 -16.79 -10.52
CA GLY A 510 -3.71 -18.23 -10.45
C GLY A 510 -4.70 -18.57 -9.34
N SER A 511 -4.48 -18.03 -8.13
CA SER A 511 -5.40 -18.23 -7.00
C SER A 511 -6.80 -17.67 -7.31
N ALA A 512 -6.88 -16.49 -7.91
CA ALA A 512 -8.17 -15.92 -8.30
C ALA A 512 -8.89 -16.76 -9.38
N TRP A 513 -8.17 -17.35 -10.34
CA TRP A 513 -8.76 -18.26 -11.32
C TRP A 513 -9.22 -19.58 -10.70
N LEU A 514 -8.48 -20.10 -9.71
CA LEU A 514 -8.90 -21.27 -8.95
C LEU A 514 -10.21 -20.99 -8.20
N PHE A 515 -10.36 -19.81 -7.62
CA PHE A 515 -11.59 -19.40 -6.92
C PHE A 515 -12.79 -19.32 -7.85
N ARG A 516 -12.55 -18.99 -9.12
CA ARG A 516 -13.55 -18.93 -10.20
C ARG A 516 -13.70 -20.26 -10.95
N ASP A 517 -13.25 -21.36 -10.34
CA ASP A 517 -13.34 -22.73 -10.87
C ASP A 517 -12.73 -22.93 -12.28
N SER A 518 -11.81 -22.04 -12.66
CA SER A 518 -11.12 -22.07 -13.95
C SER A 518 -9.73 -22.69 -13.81
N THR A 519 -9.68 -24.00 -13.57
CA THR A 519 -8.44 -24.70 -13.22
C THR A 519 -7.34 -24.60 -14.28
N GLU A 520 -7.66 -24.81 -15.56
CA GLU A 520 -6.65 -24.70 -16.64
C GLU A 520 -5.95 -23.33 -16.65
N LYS A 521 -6.70 -22.24 -16.40
CA LYS A 521 -6.13 -20.90 -16.31
C LYS A 521 -5.27 -20.72 -15.06
N SER A 522 -5.70 -21.30 -13.94
CA SER A 522 -4.91 -21.34 -12.70
C SER A 522 -3.55 -22.02 -12.92
N ILE A 523 -3.56 -23.20 -13.55
CA ILE A 523 -2.34 -23.96 -13.90
C ILE A 523 -1.39 -23.13 -14.75
N GLN A 524 -1.89 -22.49 -15.81
CA GLN A 524 -1.08 -21.62 -16.69
C GLN A 524 -0.45 -20.46 -15.91
N CYS A 525 -1.19 -19.83 -15.01
CA CYS A 525 -0.68 -18.75 -14.19
C CYS A 525 0.42 -19.23 -13.23
N TYR A 526 0.23 -20.35 -12.52
CA TYR A 526 1.25 -20.88 -11.62
C TYR A 526 2.50 -21.36 -12.36
N GLN A 527 2.35 -21.97 -13.54
CA GLN A 527 3.48 -22.30 -14.42
C GLN A 527 4.25 -21.04 -14.82
N LYS A 528 3.55 -19.97 -15.21
CA LYS A 528 4.20 -18.70 -15.55
C LYS A 528 4.93 -18.07 -14.35
N ALA A 529 4.32 -18.13 -13.17
CA ALA A 529 4.96 -17.67 -11.93
C ALA A 529 6.25 -18.45 -11.62
N MET A 530 6.25 -19.77 -11.88
CA MET A 530 7.44 -20.62 -11.73
C MET A 530 8.52 -20.35 -12.77
N GLU A 531 8.16 -20.01 -14.02
CA GLU A 531 9.12 -19.58 -15.04
C GLU A 531 9.84 -18.29 -14.63
N LEU A 532 9.11 -17.32 -14.09
CA LEU A 532 9.65 -16.03 -13.65
C LEU A 532 10.47 -16.13 -12.36
N SER A 533 10.07 -17.01 -11.44
CA SER A 533 10.82 -17.26 -10.21
C SER A 533 10.83 -18.75 -9.85
N PRO A 534 11.81 -19.52 -10.37
CA PRO A 534 11.90 -20.96 -10.14
C PRO A 534 12.12 -21.35 -8.67
N GLY A 535 12.62 -20.42 -7.85
CA GLY A 535 12.88 -20.57 -6.42
C GLY A 535 11.66 -20.30 -5.53
N LEU A 536 10.56 -19.78 -6.08
CA LEU A 536 9.35 -19.51 -5.29
C LEU A 536 8.53 -20.79 -5.09
N MET A 537 8.90 -21.56 -4.05
CA MET A 537 8.36 -22.90 -3.77
C MET A 537 6.84 -22.94 -3.59
N ILE A 538 6.24 -21.87 -3.04
CA ILE A 538 4.78 -21.79 -2.86
C ILE A 538 4.01 -21.99 -4.18
N ASN A 539 4.58 -21.55 -5.32
CA ASN A 539 3.96 -21.76 -6.63
C ASN A 539 3.88 -23.24 -7.01
N ARG A 540 4.88 -24.04 -6.62
CA ARG A 540 4.89 -25.50 -6.85
C ARG A 540 3.80 -26.19 -6.05
N TYR A 541 3.61 -25.79 -4.80
CA TYR A 541 2.51 -26.29 -3.97
C TYR A 541 1.14 -25.92 -4.54
N ARG A 542 0.96 -24.66 -4.92
CA ARG A 542 -0.30 -24.23 -5.57
C ARG A 542 -0.58 -25.03 -6.84
N LEU A 543 0.43 -25.28 -7.66
CA LEU A 543 0.30 -26.11 -8.85
C LEU A 543 -0.06 -27.57 -8.51
N ALA A 544 0.62 -28.19 -7.54
CA ALA A 544 0.34 -29.55 -7.09
C ALA A 544 -1.08 -29.68 -6.54
N HIS A 545 -1.52 -28.78 -5.66
CA HIS A 545 -2.87 -28.78 -5.12
C HIS A 545 -3.92 -28.55 -6.21
N THR A 546 -3.62 -27.71 -7.21
CA THR A 546 -4.51 -27.50 -8.36
C THR A 546 -4.66 -28.79 -9.19
N PHE A 547 -3.57 -29.56 -9.37
CA PHE A 547 -3.61 -30.88 -10.01
C PHE A 547 -4.40 -31.90 -9.17
N MET A 548 -4.16 -31.96 -7.86
CA MET A 548 -4.95 -32.79 -6.93
C MET A 548 -6.44 -32.42 -6.98
N ASN A 549 -6.75 -31.12 -7.09
CA ASN A 549 -8.12 -30.64 -7.17
C ASN A 549 -8.83 -31.05 -8.48
N THR A 550 -8.09 -31.43 -9.52
CA THR A 550 -8.63 -31.91 -10.79
C THR A 550 -8.44 -33.41 -11.02
N GLY A 551 -8.00 -34.14 -9.99
CA GLY A 551 -7.76 -35.58 -10.08
C GLY A 551 -6.52 -35.97 -10.88
N LYS A 552 -5.67 -35.00 -11.26
CA LYS A 552 -4.41 -35.18 -11.99
C LYS A 552 -3.28 -35.55 -11.01
N TYR A 553 -3.45 -36.66 -10.29
CA TYR A 553 -2.56 -37.03 -9.17
C TYR A 553 -1.14 -37.40 -9.62
N ASP A 554 -0.97 -38.01 -10.79
CA ASP A 554 0.36 -38.33 -11.34
C ASP A 554 1.18 -37.06 -11.63
N GLU A 555 0.54 -36.00 -12.14
CA GLU A 555 1.16 -34.70 -12.35
C GLU A 555 1.48 -34.01 -11.02
N ALA A 556 0.60 -34.11 -10.02
CA ALA A 556 0.85 -33.59 -8.69
C ALA A 556 2.08 -34.25 -8.05
N ILE A 557 2.19 -35.59 -8.13
CA ILE A 557 3.34 -36.36 -7.62
C ILE A 557 4.63 -35.86 -8.27
N LYS A 558 4.68 -35.72 -9.60
CA LYS A 558 5.87 -35.20 -10.30
C LYS A 558 6.31 -33.81 -9.82
N VAL A 559 5.35 -32.94 -9.46
CA VAL A 559 5.65 -31.62 -8.92
C VAL A 559 6.17 -31.71 -7.49
N LEU A 560 5.55 -32.53 -6.64
CA LEU A 560 5.94 -32.74 -5.24
C LEU A 560 7.31 -33.42 -5.11
N GLU A 561 7.62 -34.41 -5.95
CA GLU A 561 8.94 -35.03 -6.00
C GLU A 561 10.04 -34.02 -6.35
N LYS A 562 9.77 -33.07 -7.26
CA LYS A 562 10.71 -31.97 -7.57
C LYS A 562 10.92 -31.04 -6.39
N ILE A 563 9.92 -30.84 -5.52
CA ILE A 563 10.09 -30.08 -4.28
C ILE A 563 11.10 -30.81 -3.38
N LEU A 564 10.91 -32.11 -3.16
CA LEU A 564 11.80 -32.93 -2.33
C LEU A 564 13.22 -33.06 -2.88
N ILE A 565 13.40 -33.09 -4.21
CA ILE A 565 14.73 -33.05 -4.83
C ILE A 565 15.46 -31.74 -4.48
N SER A 566 14.74 -30.60 -4.47
CA SER A 566 15.33 -29.30 -4.12
C SER A 566 15.49 -29.08 -2.61
N ASN A 567 14.58 -29.62 -1.81
CA ASN A 567 14.60 -29.53 -0.35
C ASN A 567 14.06 -30.84 0.26
N PRO A 568 14.92 -31.78 0.66
CA PRO A 568 14.50 -33.03 1.28
C PRO A 568 13.82 -32.86 2.65
N GLU A 569 13.98 -31.72 3.31
CA GLU A 569 13.37 -31.42 4.61
C GLU A 569 12.01 -30.70 4.47
N GLU A 570 11.45 -30.70 3.26
CA GLU A 570 10.17 -30.08 2.98
C GLU A 570 9.00 -31.02 3.34
N TYR A 571 8.71 -31.14 4.64
CA TYR A 571 7.83 -32.18 5.19
C TYR A 571 6.41 -32.15 4.64
N SER A 572 5.84 -30.97 4.38
CA SER A 572 4.48 -30.85 3.81
C SER A 572 4.34 -31.56 2.45
N ALA A 573 5.44 -31.75 1.71
CA ALA A 573 5.42 -32.54 0.48
C ALA A 573 5.20 -34.05 0.75
N TYR A 574 5.67 -34.59 1.87
CA TYR A 574 5.38 -35.97 2.28
C TYR A 574 3.89 -36.20 2.50
N TYR A 575 3.22 -35.28 3.20
CA TYR A 575 1.77 -35.37 3.43
C TYR A 575 0.99 -35.36 2.12
N ASN A 576 1.30 -34.40 1.23
CA ASN A 576 0.63 -34.27 -0.05
C ASN A 576 0.89 -35.46 -0.99
N LEU A 577 2.10 -36.05 -0.97
CA LEU A 577 2.39 -37.29 -1.70
C LEU A 577 1.56 -38.45 -1.16
N GLY A 578 1.45 -38.58 0.16
CA GLY A 578 0.57 -39.55 0.81
C GLY A 578 -0.88 -39.42 0.32
N CYS A 579 -1.41 -38.20 0.30
CA CYS A 579 -2.76 -37.91 -0.21
C CYS A 579 -2.92 -38.27 -1.70
N CYS A 580 -1.91 -38.02 -2.53
CA CYS A 580 -1.95 -38.39 -3.96
C CYS A 580 -1.99 -39.91 -4.15
N HIS A 581 -1.11 -40.64 -3.45
CA HIS A 581 -1.07 -42.11 -3.53
C HIS A 581 -2.33 -42.76 -2.96
N GLU A 582 -2.89 -42.21 -1.89
CA GLU A 582 -4.18 -42.65 -1.33
C GLU A 582 -5.31 -42.51 -2.36
N ALA A 583 -5.40 -41.36 -3.03
CA ALA A 583 -6.40 -41.11 -4.07
C ALA A 583 -6.22 -42.00 -5.31
N LEU A 584 -4.98 -42.43 -5.61
CA LEU A 584 -4.67 -43.42 -6.64
C LEU A 584 -4.92 -44.87 -6.20
N GLY A 585 -5.27 -45.11 -4.93
CA GLY A 585 -5.47 -46.44 -4.36
C GLY A 585 -4.19 -47.19 -3.98
N ASP A 586 -3.02 -46.56 -4.07
CA ASP A 586 -1.73 -47.13 -3.65
C ASP A 586 -1.53 -46.97 -2.14
N GLN A 587 -2.22 -47.83 -1.39
CA GLN A 587 -2.22 -47.81 0.08
C GLN A 587 -0.82 -48.02 0.68
N GLN A 588 0.04 -48.78 0.00
CA GLN A 588 1.39 -49.05 0.50
C GLN A 588 2.27 -47.79 0.40
N ALA A 589 2.27 -47.12 -0.75
CA ALA A 589 3.01 -45.88 -0.92
C ALA A 589 2.43 -44.75 -0.06
N ALA A 590 1.10 -44.63 0.02
CA ALA A 590 0.42 -43.66 0.87
C ALA A 590 0.87 -43.78 2.33
N ARG A 591 0.80 -45.00 2.90
CA ARG A 591 1.26 -45.30 4.26
C ARG A 591 2.73 -44.93 4.45
N ALA A 592 3.60 -45.27 3.51
CA ALA A 592 5.02 -44.96 3.61
C ALA A 592 5.29 -43.45 3.69
N TRP A 593 4.58 -42.64 2.90
CA TRP A 593 4.70 -41.19 2.93
C TRP A 593 4.13 -40.56 4.20
N PHE A 594 2.98 -41.04 4.68
CA PHE A 594 2.39 -40.57 5.94
C PHE A 594 3.29 -40.88 7.15
N LEU A 595 3.97 -42.02 7.17
CA LEU A 595 4.93 -42.35 8.22
C LEU A 595 6.14 -41.39 8.24
N LYS A 596 6.68 -41.01 7.08
CA LYS A 596 7.75 -40.00 6.99
C LYS A 596 7.30 -38.63 7.51
N PHE A 597 6.08 -38.23 7.16
CA PHE A 597 5.50 -36.98 7.67
C PHE A 597 5.31 -37.02 9.19
N ARG A 598 4.79 -38.14 9.73
CA ARG A 598 4.61 -38.34 11.17
C ARG A 598 5.94 -38.24 11.91
N GLU A 599 6.96 -38.97 11.46
CA GLU A 599 8.30 -38.96 12.05
C GLU A 599 8.84 -37.54 12.15
N SER A 600 8.76 -36.77 11.05
CA SER A 600 9.21 -35.37 11.02
C SER A 600 8.42 -34.48 11.99
N THR A 601 7.11 -34.69 12.09
CA THR A 601 6.22 -33.93 12.99
C THR A 601 6.52 -34.23 14.45
N GLU A 602 6.72 -35.50 14.81
CA GLU A 602 7.05 -35.93 16.17
C GLU A 602 8.46 -35.47 16.59
N GLU A 603 9.43 -35.54 15.68
CA GLU A 603 10.81 -35.19 16.00
C GLU A 603 11.08 -33.69 16.06
N LEU A 604 10.37 -32.89 15.25
CA LEU A 604 10.62 -31.46 15.13
C LEU A 604 9.50 -30.63 15.72
N TRP A 605 8.26 -30.85 15.31
CA TRP A 605 7.17 -29.95 15.68
C TRP A 605 6.71 -30.20 17.11
N LEU A 606 6.51 -31.46 17.49
CA LEU A 606 6.09 -31.81 18.85
C LEU A 606 7.15 -31.47 19.90
N LYS A 607 8.45 -31.65 19.58
CA LYS A 607 9.53 -31.30 20.50
C LYS A 607 9.73 -29.79 20.65
N ASN A 608 9.66 -29.03 19.55
CA ASN A 608 9.93 -27.59 19.58
C ASN A 608 8.69 -26.74 19.89
N TYR A 609 7.49 -27.27 19.61
CA TYR A 609 6.20 -26.59 19.77
C TYR A 609 5.15 -27.52 20.43
N PRO A 610 5.40 -28.00 21.67
CA PRO A 610 4.56 -29.00 22.33
C PRO A 610 3.15 -28.50 22.70
N ASP A 611 2.95 -27.18 22.70
CA ASP A 611 1.71 -26.50 23.10
C ASP A 611 1.02 -25.83 21.90
N HIS A 612 1.39 -26.17 20.65
CA HIS A 612 0.79 -25.59 19.46
C HIS A 612 -0.29 -26.53 18.86
N TYR A 613 -1.53 -26.06 18.76
CA TYR A 613 -2.67 -26.87 18.29
C TYR A 613 -2.40 -27.55 16.92
N ALA A 614 -1.75 -26.84 15.99
CA ALA A 614 -1.54 -27.33 14.63
C ALA A 614 -0.62 -28.56 14.56
N THR A 615 0.26 -28.75 15.55
CA THR A 615 1.05 -29.98 15.68
C THR A 615 0.12 -31.18 15.90
N TYR A 616 -0.87 -31.02 16.78
CA TYR A 616 -1.81 -32.07 17.12
C TYR A 616 -2.85 -32.32 16.03
N THR A 617 -3.35 -31.29 15.35
CA THR A 617 -4.24 -31.49 14.18
C THR A 617 -3.50 -32.20 13.05
N SER A 618 -2.25 -31.84 12.77
CA SER A 618 -1.43 -32.53 11.75
C SER A 618 -1.22 -34.01 12.09
N LEU A 619 -0.87 -34.32 13.34
CA LEU A 619 -0.75 -35.71 13.81
C LEU A 619 -2.09 -36.44 13.78
N ALA A 620 -3.20 -35.76 14.11
CA ALA A 620 -4.54 -36.34 14.08
C ALA A 620 -4.95 -36.73 12.66
N SER A 621 -4.77 -35.86 11.66
CA SER A 621 -5.05 -36.19 10.26
C SER A 621 -4.25 -37.39 9.80
N VAL A 622 -2.95 -37.45 10.14
CA VAL A 622 -2.08 -38.56 9.75
C VAL A 622 -2.46 -39.86 10.46
N ALA A 623 -2.77 -39.81 11.74
CA ALA A 623 -3.24 -40.97 12.49
C ALA A 623 -4.53 -41.54 11.88
N ALA A 624 -5.49 -40.70 11.49
CA ALA A 624 -6.71 -41.14 10.80
C ALA A 624 -6.38 -41.83 9.46
N ARG A 625 -5.51 -41.24 8.64
CA ARG A 625 -5.06 -41.81 7.34
C ARG A 625 -4.26 -43.11 7.49
N LEU A 626 -3.62 -43.33 8.64
CA LEU A 626 -2.92 -44.58 8.96
C LEU A 626 -3.85 -45.67 9.54
N GLY A 627 -5.14 -45.37 9.73
CA GLY A 627 -6.14 -46.25 10.34
C GLY A 627 -6.16 -46.23 11.88
N GLU A 628 -5.42 -45.32 12.50
CA GLU A 628 -5.27 -45.17 13.96
C GLU A 628 -6.35 -44.23 14.51
N MET A 629 -7.63 -44.55 14.27
CA MET A 629 -8.76 -43.62 14.49
C MET A 629 -8.91 -43.15 15.94
N GLU A 630 -8.68 -44.02 16.92
CA GLU A 630 -8.76 -43.67 18.34
C GLU A 630 -7.69 -42.66 18.74
N LEU A 631 -6.45 -42.85 18.26
CA LEU A 631 -5.37 -41.90 18.46
C LEU A 631 -5.68 -40.56 17.79
N SER A 632 -6.23 -40.59 16.57
CA SER A 632 -6.63 -39.37 15.85
C SER A 632 -7.61 -38.52 16.67
N ARG A 633 -8.64 -39.13 17.27
CA ARG A 633 -9.61 -38.42 18.13
C ARG A 633 -8.97 -37.84 19.38
N GLN A 634 -8.08 -38.59 20.03
CA GLN A 634 -7.35 -38.10 21.21
C GLN A 634 -6.48 -36.88 20.89
N LEU A 635 -5.78 -36.91 19.75
CA LEU A 635 -4.96 -35.81 19.27
C LEU A 635 -5.82 -34.60 18.90
N LEU A 636 -6.96 -34.81 18.23
CA LEU A 636 -7.91 -33.73 17.91
C LEU A 636 -8.44 -33.06 19.18
N ASN A 637 -8.88 -33.85 20.17
CA ASN A 637 -9.33 -33.31 21.46
C ASN A 637 -8.24 -32.47 22.14
N LYS A 638 -6.99 -32.94 22.10
CA LYS A 638 -5.86 -32.16 22.62
C LYS A 638 -5.63 -30.86 21.85
N ALA A 639 -5.82 -30.85 20.53
CA ALA A 639 -5.75 -29.62 19.74
C ALA A 639 -6.85 -28.62 20.14
N VAL A 640 -8.07 -29.11 20.39
CA VAL A 640 -9.21 -28.30 20.87
C VAL A 640 -8.94 -27.73 22.27
N GLU A 641 -8.36 -28.53 23.17
CA GLU A 641 -7.96 -28.08 24.52
C GLU A 641 -6.92 -26.95 24.46
N LEU A 642 -5.99 -27.01 23.51
CA LEU A 642 -4.95 -25.99 23.33
C LEU A 642 -5.52 -24.69 22.73
N ASP A 643 -6.37 -24.78 21.72
CA ASP A 643 -7.04 -23.62 21.13
C ASP A 643 -8.36 -23.98 20.44
N SER A 644 -9.46 -23.88 21.19
CA SER A 644 -10.81 -24.20 20.71
C SER A 644 -11.35 -23.31 19.57
N THR A 645 -10.64 -22.24 19.19
CA THR A 645 -11.11 -21.29 18.14
C THR A 645 -10.71 -21.70 16.72
N GLN A 646 -9.94 -22.78 16.58
CA GLN A 646 -9.35 -23.22 15.30
C GLN A 646 -10.32 -24.11 14.49
N TYR A 647 -11.55 -23.64 14.33
CA TYR A 647 -12.68 -24.39 13.77
C TYR A 647 -12.37 -25.05 12.42
N PHE A 648 -11.74 -24.31 11.50
CA PHE A 648 -11.41 -24.84 10.18
C PHE A 648 -10.45 -26.04 10.26
N SER A 649 -9.44 -25.98 11.14
CA SER A 649 -8.50 -27.09 11.32
C SER A 649 -9.09 -28.31 12.00
N PHE A 650 -10.14 -28.14 12.80
CA PHE A 650 -10.89 -29.28 13.31
C PHE A 650 -11.74 -29.92 12.21
N ALA A 651 -12.36 -29.11 11.36
CA ALA A 651 -13.09 -29.62 10.19
C ALA A 651 -12.20 -30.43 9.25
N GLU A 652 -10.96 -29.99 9.01
CA GLU A 652 -9.97 -30.73 8.20
C GLU A 652 -9.80 -32.16 8.74
N VAL A 653 -9.50 -32.29 10.04
CA VAL A 653 -9.31 -33.60 10.69
C VAL A 653 -10.60 -34.43 10.66
N LEU A 654 -11.75 -33.82 10.95
CA LEU A 654 -13.04 -34.51 10.95
C LEU A 654 -13.43 -35.06 9.58
N CYS A 655 -13.11 -34.34 8.49
CA CYS A 655 -13.28 -34.86 7.13
C CYS A 655 -12.47 -36.12 6.91
N VAL A 656 -11.20 -36.12 7.35
CA VAL A 656 -10.30 -37.27 7.23
C VAL A 656 -10.74 -38.45 8.12
N GLN A 657 -11.42 -38.16 9.23
CA GLN A 657 -12.05 -39.15 10.10
C GLN A 657 -13.39 -39.70 9.56
N ASP A 658 -13.83 -39.25 8.37
CA ASP A 658 -15.13 -39.56 7.76
C ASP A 658 -16.34 -39.08 8.59
N ASN A 659 -16.15 -38.06 9.43
CA ASN A 659 -17.19 -37.42 10.22
C ASN A 659 -17.70 -36.14 9.53
N ILE A 660 -18.32 -36.34 8.37
CA ILE A 660 -18.77 -35.26 7.48
C ILE A 660 -19.76 -34.28 8.13
N PRO A 661 -20.79 -34.70 8.88
CA PRO A 661 -21.75 -33.77 9.47
C PRO A 661 -21.09 -32.76 10.42
N GLU A 662 -20.25 -33.26 11.33
CA GLU A 662 -19.56 -32.41 12.31
C GLU A 662 -18.49 -31.54 11.63
N ALA A 663 -17.80 -32.05 10.60
CA ALA A 663 -16.87 -31.25 9.82
C ALA A 663 -17.54 -30.04 9.17
N LEU A 664 -18.74 -30.21 8.59
CA LEU A 664 -19.52 -29.12 7.99
C LEU A 664 -19.99 -28.10 9.04
N ASP A 665 -20.34 -28.55 10.25
CA ASP A 665 -20.67 -27.65 11.37
C ASP A 665 -19.47 -26.79 11.76
N TYR A 666 -18.27 -27.38 11.83
CA TYR A 666 -17.04 -26.64 12.10
C TYR A 666 -16.64 -25.70 10.95
N ILE A 667 -16.90 -26.05 9.68
CA ILE A 667 -16.71 -25.13 8.55
C ILE A 667 -17.66 -23.93 8.67
N GLU A 668 -18.93 -24.17 8.98
CA GLU A 668 -19.92 -23.10 9.18
C GLU A 668 -19.50 -22.18 10.33
N LEU A 669 -19.09 -22.74 11.48
CA LEU A 669 -18.54 -21.98 12.60
C LEU A 669 -17.31 -21.14 12.19
N ALA A 670 -16.40 -21.70 11.40
CA ALA A 670 -15.25 -20.97 10.89
C ALA A 670 -15.69 -19.76 10.05
N LEU A 671 -16.66 -19.95 9.15
CA LEU A 671 -17.19 -18.90 8.28
C LEU A 671 -17.95 -17.83 9.10
N GLU A 672 -18.72 -18.22 10.10
CA GLU A 672 -19.39 -17.31 11.04
C GLU A 672 -18.37 -16.43 11.80
N HIS A 673 -17.22 -17.01 12.16
CA HIS A 673 -16.13 -16.32 12.84
C HIS A 673 -15.11 -15.67 11.90
N GLY A 674 -15.48 -15.46 10.63
CA GLY A 674 -14.71 -14.63 9.70
C GLY A 674 -13.61 -15.34 8.91
N PHE A 675 -13.55 -16.67 8.93
CA PHE A 675 -12.66 -17.41 8.03
C PHE A 675 -13.08 -17.17 6.57
N ARG A 676 -12.17 -16.70 5.71
CA ARG A 676 -12.45 -16.40 4.29
C ARG A 676 -11.40 -16.93 3.33
N ASN A 677 -10.59 -17.90 3.77
CA ASN A 677 -9.58 -18.51 2.90
C ASN A 677 -10.26 -19.47 1.90
N LEU A 678 -10.68 -18.91 0.77
CA LEU A 678 -11.38 -19.67 -0.28
C LEU A 678 -10.46 -20.70 -0.96
N TYR A 679 -9.14 -20.47 -0.95
CA TYR A 679 -8.17 -21.45 -1.44
C TYR A 679 -8.27 -22.74 -0.63
N ASN A 680 -8.20 -22.65 0.70
CA ASN A 680 -8.26 -23.82 1.57
C ASN A 680 -9.62 -24.52 1.51
N LEU A 681 -10.72 -23.78 1.34
CA LEU A 681 -12.04 -24.40 1.18
C LEU A 681 -12.19 -25.21 -0.12
N LYS A 682 -11.51 -24.81 -1.20
CA LYS A 682 -11.66 -25.44 -2.53
C LYS A 682 -10.56 -26.44 -2.87
N ALA A 683 -9.33 -26.22 -2.43
CA ALA A 683 -8.14 -26.92 -2.93
C ALA A 683 -7.39 -27.72 -1.86
N ASN A 684 -7.91 -27.78 -0.63
CA ASN A 684 -7.32 -28.59 0.42
C ASN A 684 -7.63 -30.08 0.20
N PRO A 685 -6.61 -30.96 0.20
CA PRO A 685 -6.82 -32.40 0.03
C PRO A 685 -7.70 -33.03 1.12
N ASP A 686 -7.67 -32.52 2.35
CA ASP A 686 -8.44 -33.07 3.47
C ASP A 686 -9.94 -32.85 3.32
N LEU A 687 -10.35 -31.80 2.58
CA LEU A 687 -11.74 -31.50 2.26
C LEU A 687 -12.20 -32.15 0.94
N SER A 688 -11.38 -32.99 0.30
CA SER A 688 -11.68 -33.54 -1.03
C SER A 688 -13.02 -34.29 -1.10
N VAL A 689 -13.43 -34.94 -0.01
CA VAL A 689 -14.73 -35.61 0.16
C VAL A 689 -15.93 -34.66 0.08
N LEU A 690 -15.72 -33.37 0.42
CA LEU A 690 -16.77 -32.34 0.40
C LEU A 690 -16.88 -31.60 -0.94
N ARG A 691 -16.05 -31.92 -1.94
CA ARG A 691 -15.94 -31.12 -3.18
C ARG A 691 -17.28 -30.88 -3.87
N PHE A 692 -18.16 -31.88 -3.87
CA PHE A 692 -19.49 -31.83 -4.47
C PHE A 692 -20.62 -31.83 -3.43
N ASP A 693 -20.29 -31.61 -2.16
CA ASP A 693 -21.27 -31.54 -1.09
C ASP A 693 -22.12 -30.28 -1.20
N ILE A 694 -23.44 -30.46 -1.20
CA ILE A 694 -24.40 -29.37 -1.43
C ILE A 694 -24.39 -28.38 -0.26
N ARG A 695 -24.19 -28.85 0.98
CA ARG A 695 -24.15 -27.96 2.15
C ARG A 695 -22.90 -27.08 2.10
N LEU A 696 -21.75 -27.62 1.72
CA LEU A 696 -20.56 -26.81 1.50
C LEU A 696 -20.77 -25.77 0.39
N GLN A 697 -21.36 -26.15 -0.76
CA GLN A 697 -21.64 -25.19 -1.83
C GLN A 697 -22.58 -24.06 -1.37
N ASN A 698 -23.64 -24.37 -0.64
CA ASN A 698 -24.54 -23.37 -0.07
C ASN A 698 -23.82 -22.42 0.91
N LEU A 699 -22.88 -22.93 1.70
CA LEU A 699 -22.03 -22.10 2.57
C LEU A 699 -21.12 -21.20 1.73
N LEU A 700 -20.50 -21.72 0.67
CA LEU A 700 -19.66 -20.93 -0.21
C LEU A 700 -20.46 -19.80 -0.88
N ASP A 701 -21.65 -20.09 -1.39
CA ASP A 701 -22.53 -19.09 -1.98
C ASP A 701 -22.92 -18.01 -0.96
N LYS A 702 -23.37 -18.43 0.23
CA LYS A 702 -23.78 -17.53 1.33
C LYS A 702 -22.67 -16.56 1.75
N TYR A 703 -21.42 -17.00 1.82
CA TYR A 703 -20.33 -16.21 2.40
C TYR A 703 -19.38 -15.56 1.38
N PHE A 704 -19.34 -16.03 0.13
CA PHE A 704 -18.41 -15.55 -0.90
C PHE A 704 -19.09 -15.03 -2.18
N MET A 705 -20.36 -15.36 -2.40
CA MET A 705 -21.13 -14.90 -3.56
C MET A 705 -22.40 -14.15 -3.11
N PRO A 706 -22.27 -12.97 -2.49
CA PRO A 706 -23.45 -12.20 -2.12
C PRO A 706 -24.24 -11.77 -3.38
N GLU A 707 -25.55 -12.05 -3.37
CA GLU A 707 -26.53 -11.76 -4.44
C GLU A 707 -26.59 -10.30 -4.92
#